data_AF-A0A7J5WBM3-F1
#
_entry.id   AF-A0A7J5WBM3-F1
#
_cell.length_a   1.000
_cell.length_b   1.000
_cell.length_c   1.000
_cell.angle_alpha   90.00
_cell.angle_beta   90.00
_cell.angle_gamma   90.00
#
_symmetry.space_group_name_H-M   'P 1'
#
loop_
_entity.id
_entity.type
_entity.pdbx_description
1 polymer ?
#
loop_
_entity_poly.entity_id
_entity_poly.type
_entity_poly.pdbx_seq_one_letter_code
_entity_poly.pdbx_strand_id
1 'polypeptide(L)'
;MVRGPGYRRRSILAVVALAFACALLGFPAFAFAATAPHVADSTTPDTCAMCHRGHTAPGSFGRVAADSWEMTSSALALATPSNTGDTQLCYVCHGFEALGSGTDVQSSFSATSAHSLAPSSTVYGPSVKYCSSCHDSHGTDEITSGTPYPKLLRSRTSTGTQFFQAEEYCATCHLNRPLDTFDGLTIYRQTGHYSKLPDPANGTKIRCSICHVAHGSAIAPLLVSEIASPALVATFTVPANDRRLCLGCHPTSFGTFPGSVAYALSGHAVSSALTTETGEWPAADAKRLVGECQVCHAPMGRDNGSGTAIPKLVDATGRALCDRCHDADGPASTDTSSLAYPAAAATDLELLVAISPTATTAAQGRLAVYGTEATSTAPRALVGPREYRAAGPVGDMAVGDIDGDGDIETLVTQTNATQLTVFRSDALKGLTTFGTGAGAMTIAASAEYIAIADVLGDFNALPEILALDADADNLYVYRWDATLHVPVLVGGMTNPIPVGGAGRPTGIATGGLVGTAFADAVVTSDAGQYELLSEGSPGVFSVVQTVTTLAGPRGPSIGNVWDAAGVEIAIANSGETSDTVSVFAADGTLLGHVKVDAETGAQAWDTLIADVLPTSAGAELSVAVYGADGTSTVNVFPQATGGLDTPQPYDTGKGYGTGSLASGDIDGDSQTELIAGNGGWWDRDATKDMAPSVQVFDHLFSTLSMGAPLWSGGVELAGTAPALAVADVGGVGPSRHPVGAVAGAHNSTETPAFARHVECVDCHDPHEATSTVGVAPLAYGRIKGVFGVAITNTGAGTAITYGDAQPVVREYELCLKCHSGYSNLEGGRNIASEVNTRNVSVHGVEEAYTAAANASTFETGWSNDSVLYCVDCHDSANSAVGAVRGPHVSTAAPILARPYLGVLPGDTNLLCYDCHKRTVYFTGTADTGTESLFYAGATNKALHSLHVSDHGFGCATCHESHGSPTEDRIMRADVGYSLNAGGGTCDNSCHPSPTTSTYAR
;
A
#
# COMPACT_ATOMS: atom_id res chain seq x y z
N MET A 1 60.82 -30.99 30.92
CA MET A 1 61.15 -31.66 29.65
C MET A 1 60.74 -30.70 28.54
N VAL A 2 61.55 -30.16 27.63
CA VAL A 2 62.98 -30.19 27.25
C VAL A 2 63.22 -28.77 26.66
N ARG A 3 63.86 -27.84 27.39
CA ARG A 3 65.26 -27.35 27.22
C ARG A 3 65.73 -27.13 25.76
N GLY A 4 66.13 -25.88 25.47
CA GLY A 4 66.66 -25.36 24.19
C GLY A 4 68.01 -25.93 23.73
N PRO A 5 68.67 -25.31 22.72
CA PRO A 5 69.57 -24.15 22.97
C PRO A 5 69.48 -23.10 21.83
N GLY A 6 69.92 -21.84 21.93
CA GLY A 6 71.06 -21.29 22.64
C GLY A 6 72.27 -21.22 21.71
N TYR A 7 72.54 -20.07 21.09
CA TYR A 7 73.89 -19.67 20.71
C TYR A 7 74.17 -18.22 21.10
N ARG A 8 75.30 -18.07 21.78
CA ARG A 8 75.79 -16.88 22.48
C ARG A 8 76.97 -16.29 21.71
N ARG A 9 76.94 -14.96 21.59
CA ARG A 9 78.02 -14.00 21.94
C ARG A 9 79.38 -14.00 21.19
N ARG A 10 79.67 -12.76 20.73
CA ARG A 10 80.86 -11.90 20.97
C ARG A 10 81.99 -11.90 19.94
N SER A 11 82.25 -10.69 19.40
CA SER A 11 83.53 -9.97 19.32
C SER A 11 83.18 -8.51 18.94
N ILE A 12 83.29 -7.52 19.85
CA ILE A 12 84.43 -6.58 20.02
C ILE A 12 84.76 -5.85 18.69
N LEU A 13 84.95 -4.53 18.52
CA LEU A 13 84.76 -3.26 19.23
C LEU A 13 85.50 -2.23 18.33
N ALA A 14 84.96 -1.01 18.19
CA ALA A 14 85.66 0.23 17.81
C ALA A 14 85.82 0.62 16.32
N VAL A 15 85.72 1.94 16.14
CA VAL A 15 85.90 2.81 14.96
C VAL A 15 84.58 3.12 14.22
N VAL A 16 84.06 4.34 14.14
CA VAL A 16 84.46 5.68 14.61
C VAL A 16 83.17 6.52 14.63
N ALA A 17 83.07 7.42 15.60
CA ALA A 17 82.00 8.41 15.72
C ALA A 17 82.02 9.41 14.55
N LEU A 18 81.00 9.39 13.68
CA LEU A 18 80.50 10.57 12.96
C LEU A 18 79.16 10.29 12.24
N ALA A 19 78.05 10.15 12.95
CA ALA A 19 76.71 10.22 12.33
C ALA A 19 75.60 10.38 13.39
N PHE A 20 75.66 11.42 14.21
CA PHE A 20 74.52 11.87 15.02
C PHE A 20 74.29 13.36 14.77
N ALA A 21 73.88 13.66 13.54
CA ALA A 21 73.35 14.95 13.11
C ALA A 21 72.63 14.78 11.77
N CYS A 22 71.54 14.00 11.74
CA CYS A 22 70.53 14.04 10.66
C CYS A 22 69.16 13.56 11.18
N ALA A 23 68.81 13.94 12.41
CA ALA A 23 67.44 14.00 12.88
C ALA A 23 66.96 15.43 12.64
N LEU A 24 66.61 15.76 11.40
CA LEU A 24 65.86 16.94 10.93
C LEU A 24 65.96 17.06 9.40
N LEU A 25 65.51 16.03 8.69
CA LEU A 25 65.02 16.19 7.32
C LEU A 25 63.80 15.29 7.19
N GLY A 26 62.61 15.91 7.31
CA GLY A 26 61.40 15.30 6.82
C GLY A 26 61.62 14.99 5.35
N PHE A 27 61.52 13.72 4.98
CA PHE A 27 61.34 13.37 3.59
C PHE A 27 59.95 13.90 3.22
N PRO A 28 59.83 14.88 2.30
CA PRO A 28 58.52 15.13 1.73
C PRO A 28 58.10 13.82 1.07
N ALA A 29 56.86 13.42 1.29
CA ALA A 29 56.21 12.50 0.39
C ALA A 29 56.34 13.11 -1.01
N PHE A 30 57.22 12.55 -1.83
CA PHE A 30 57.23 12.84 -3.24
C PHE A 30 55.93 12.23 -3.79
N ALA A 31 54.85 13.00 -3.74
CA ALA A 31 53.84 12.89 -4.77
C ALA A 31 54.62 12.98 -6.09
N PHE A 32 54.62 11.92 -6.89
CA PHE A 32 55.11 12.00 -8.25
C PHE A 32 54.19 12.96 -9.00
N ALA A 33 54.49 14.25 -8.89
CA ALA A 33 54.02 15.23 -9.83
C ALA A 33 54.76 14.94 -11.13
N ALA A 34 54.23 13.99 -11.93
CA ALA A 34 54.62 13.89 -13.32
C ALA A 34 54.48 15.30 -13.93
N THR A 35 55.58 15.80 -14.49
CA THR A 35 55.62 16.99 -15.33
C THR A 35 54.60 16.76 -16.44
N ALA A 36 53.72 17.74 -16.71
CA ALA A 36 52.81 17.60 -17.83
C ALA A 36 53.65 17.42 -19.10
N PRO A 37 53.44 16.34 -19.88
CA PRO A 37 54.42 15.85 -20.85
C PRO A 37 54.71 16.81 -22.02
N HIS A 38 53.95 17.90 -22.14
CA HIS A 38 54.00 18.84 -23.26
C HIS A 38 54.00 20.32 -22.84
N VAL A 39 54.22 20.63 -21.54
CA VAL A 39 54.48 22.04 -21.19
C VAL A 39 55.91 22.33 -21.62
N ALA A 40 56.07 23.17 -22.62
CA ALA A 40 57.36 23.74 -22.97
C ALA A 40 57.84 24.63 -21.80
N ASP A 41 58.54 24.03 -20.83
CA ASP A 41 59.28 24.77 -19.81
C ASP A 41 60.50 25.51 -20.40
N SER A 42 60.84 25.16 -21.64
CA SER A 42 61.84 25.77 -22.49
C SER A 42 61.40 25.67 -23.95
N THR A 43 61.86 26.59 -24.79
CA THR A 43 61.41 26.74 -26.18
C THR A 43 61.72 25.55 -27.10
N THR A 44 62.46 24.53 -26.65
CA THR A 44 62.80 23.32 -27.41
C THR A 44 63.29 22.16 -26.52
N PRO A 45 62.41 21.31 -25.96
CA PRO A 45 62.83 20.03 -25.41
C PRO A 45 63.31 19.10 -26.54
N ASP A 46 64.37 18.31 -26.31
CA ASP A 46 64.86 17.32 -27.28
C ASP A 46 63.74 16.34 -27.73
N THR A 47 62.77 16.10 -26.85
CA THR A 47 61.56 15.29 -27.09
C THR A 47 60.69 15.84 -28.24
N CYS A 48 60.43 17.16 -28.28
CA CYS A 48 59.66 17.79 -29.36
C CYS A 48 60.46 17.79 -30.68
N ALA A 49 61.78 17.89 -30.56
CA ALA A 49 62.69 17.96 -31.69
C ALA A 49 62.81 16.64 -32.47
N MET A 50 62.39 15.50 -31.90
CA MET A 50 62.33 14.21 -32.59
C MET A 50 61.39 14.24 -33.81
N CYS A 51 60.33 15.05 -33.78
CA CYS A 51 59.49 15.31 -34.96
C CYS A 51 59.94 16.56 -35.74
N HIS A 52 60.29 17.66 -35.06
CA HIS A 52 60.55 18.93 -35.74
C HIS A 52 61.92 19.06 -36.42
N ARG A 53 62.98 18.37 -35.96
CA ARG A 53 64.31 18.41 -36.62
C ARG A 53 64.44 17.44 -37.81
N GLY A 54 63.58 16.41 -37.90
CA GLY A 54 63.67 15.38 -38.93
C GLY A 54 63.02 15.70 -40.27
N HIS A 55 62.17 16.73 -40.36
CA HIS A 55 61.17 16.83 -41.44
C HIS A 55 60.96 18.24 -42.04
N THR A 56 62.00 19.08 -42.13
CA THR A 56 61.91 20.48 -42.60
C THR A 56 61.80 20.69 -44.11
N ALA A 57 61.57 19.65 -44.92
CA ALA A 57 61.45 19.77 -46.37
C ALA A 57 60.00 19.54 -46.85
N PRO A 58 59.34 20.51 -47.53
CA PRO A 58 58.05 20.27 -48.17
C PRO A 58 58.18 19.32 -49.36
N GLY A 59 57.30 18.31 -49.46
CA GLY A 59 57.28 17.35 -50.56
C GLY A 59 56.01 16.48 -50.57
N SER A 60 55.67 15.93 -51.73
CA SER A 60 54.56 14.98 -51.88
C SER A 60 54.87 13.67 -51.13
N PHE A 61 53.92 13.14 -50.35
CA PHE A 61 54.10 11.90 -49.59
C PHE A 61 53.04 10.84 -49.93
N GLY A 62 53.43 9.58 -49.82
CA GLY A 62 52.57 8.39 -49.88
C GLY A 62 53.21 7.25 -49.10
N ARG A 63 52.45 6.19 -48.79
CA ARG A 63 53.03 4.95 -48.26
C ARG A 63 53.62 4.16 -49.43
N VAL A 64 54.76 3.48 -49.22
CA VAL A 64 55.35 2.63 -50.28
C VAL A 64 54.41 1.47 -50.67
N ALA A 65 53.55 1.05 -49.74
CA ALA A 65 52.43 0.14 -49.94
C ALA A 65 51.28 0.52 -48.97
N ALA A 66 50.02 0.18 -49.29
CA ALA A 66 48.85 0.63 -48.52
C ALA A 66 48.86 0.18 -47.04
N ASP A 67 49.56 -0.91 -46.73
CA ASP A 67 49.71 -1.58 -45.45
C ASP A 67 51.09 -1.34 -44.77
N SER A 68 51.98 -0.59 -45.42
CA SER A 68 53.33 -0.27 -44.92
C SER A 68 53.37 1.04 -44.13
N TRP A 69 54.17 1.08 -43.05
CA TRP A 69 54.47 2.29 -42.26
C TRP A 69 55.64 3.10 -42.84
N GLU A 70 56.27 2.58 -43.90
CA GLU A 70 57.38 3.20 -44.58
C GLU A 70 56.84 4.24 -45.59
N MET A 71 57.41 5.45 -45.55
CA MET A 71 56.92 6.61 -46.30
C MET A 71 57.82 6.92 -47.49
N THR A 72 57.24 7.42 -48.58
CA THR A 72 58.00 7.81 -49.78
C THR A 72 58.81 9.11 -49.60
N SER A 73 58.69 9.81 -48.47
CA SER A 73 59.49 11.00 -48.16
C SER A 73 59.65 11.27 -46.66
N SER A 74 60.62 12.12 -46.34
CA SER A 74 60.84 12.70 -45.01
C SER A 74 60.05 14.00 -44.78
N ALA A 75 58.93 14.24 -45.47
CA ALA A 75 58.00 15.30 -45.07
C ALA A 75 57.17 14.83 -43.85
N LEU A 76 56.91 15.71 -42.89
CA LEU A 76 56.14 15.36 -41.69
C LEU A 76 54.69 15.06 -42.09
N ALA A 77 54.34 13.78 -42.20
CA ALA A 77 52.96 13.36 -42.36
C ALA A 77 52.23 13.54 -41.03
N LEU A 78 51.75 14.75 -40.75
CA LEU A 78 50.65 14.98 -39.79
C LEU A 78 49.30 14.58 -40.38
N ALA A 79 49.28 13.65 -41.33
CA ALA A 79 48.06 13.03 -41.82
C ALA A 79 47.84 11.75 -41.03
N THR A 80 47.25 11.88 -39.84
CA THR A 80 46.51 10.76 -39.28
C THR A 80 45.39 10.46 -40.27
N PRO A 81 45.26 9.23 -40.80
CA PRO A 81 44.10 8.87 -41.58
C PRO A 81 42.83 9.35 -40.85
N SER A 82 41.92 10.03 -41.55
CA SER A 82 40.70 10.60 -40.94
C SER A 82 39.85 9.54 -40.20
N ASN A 83 40.07 8.27 -40.51
CA ASN A 83 39.44 7.10 -39.94
C ASN A 83 40.24 6.41 -38.80
N THR A 84 41.36 6.95 -38.31
CA THR A 84 42.15 6.33 -37.22
C THR A 84 42.42 7.23 -36.01
N GLY A 85 42.14 8.53 -36.09
CA GLY A 85 42.37 9.49 -35.02
C GLY A 85 43.82 9.79 -34.65
N ASP A 86 44.04 10.60 -33.61
CA ASP A 86 45.36 11.11 -33.16
C ASP A 86 46.03 10.25 -32.08
N THR A 87 45.35 9.20 -31.63
CA THR A 87 45.83 8.23 -30.63
C THR A 87 47.17 7.61 -31.03
N GLN A 88 47.28 7.17 -32.29
CA GLN A 88 48.51 6.54 -32.78
C GLN A 88 49.69 7.49 -32.76
N LEU A 89 49.47 8.78 -33.08
CA LEU A 89 50.51 9.81 -32.99
C LEU A 89 50.99 9.96 -31.54
N CYS A 90 50.07 9.94 -30.57
CA CYS A 90 50.42 10.07 -29.17
C CYS A 90 51.19 8.84 -28.64
N TYR A 91 50.83 7.62 -29.06
CA TYR A 91 51.52 6.39 -28.64
C TYR A 91 52.94 6.24 -29.20
N VAL A 92 53.32 6.97 -30.25
CA VAL A 92 54.74 7.03 -30.67
C VAL A 92 55.64 7.54 -29.54
N CYS A 93 55.13 8.47 -28.73
CA CYS A 93 55.86 9.06 -27.60
C CYS A 93 55.42 8.50 -26.24
N HIS A 94 54.18 8.06 -26.11
CA HIS A 94 53.56 7.61 -24.86
C HIS A 94 53.13 6.14 -24.85
N GLY A 95 53.58 5.35 -25.83
CA GLY A 95 53.38 3.92 -25.89
C GLY A 95 54.27 3.14 -24.91
N PHE A 96 53.91 1.89 -24.64
CA PHE A 96 54.69 1.01 -23.76
C PHE A 96 56.10 0.69 -24.32
N GLU A 97 56.33 0.90 -25.63
CA GLU A 97 57.64 0.78 -26.30
C GLU A 97 58.23 2.15 -26.72
N ALA A 98 57.67 3.27 -26.26
CA ALA A 98 58.04 4.59 -26.77
C ALA A 98 59.43 5.06 -26.33
N LEU A 99 60.12 5.74 -27.24
CA LEU A 99 61.54 6.11 -27.12
C LEU A 99 61.81 7.45 -26.39
N GLY A 100 60.78 8.26 -26.09
CA GLY A 100 60.98 9.71 -25.89
C GLY A 100 60.37 10.39 -24.65
N SER A 101 59.23 9.94 -24.10
CA SER A 101 58.56 10.71 -23.02
C SER A 101 58.76 10.15 -21.61
N GLY A 102 59.14 8.87 -21.47
CA GLY A 102 59.21 8.17 -20.18
C GLY A 102 57.87 8.00 -19.46
N THR A 103 56.74 8.42 -20.05
CA THR A 103 55.40 8.31 -19.48
C THR A 103 54.54 7.42 -20.36
N ASP A 104 54.29 6.19 -19.90
CA ASP A 104 53.41 5.23 -20.56
C ASP A 104 51.94 5.61 -20.33
N VAL A 105 51.24 5.92 -21.42
CA VAL A 105 49.81 6.22 -21.47
C VAL A 105 49.05 5.08 -22.16
N GLN A 106 49.70 4.36 -23.08
CA GLN A 106 49.09 3.26 -23.82
C GLN A 106 48.68 2.10 -22.91
N SER A 107 49.46 1.79 -21.88
CA SER A 107 49.09 0.73 -20.93
C SER A 107 47.81 1.08 -20.16
N SER A 108 47.60 2.35 -19.80
CA SER A 108 46.35 2.78 -19.17
C SER A 108 45.15 2.57 -20.09
N PHE A 109 45.25 2.98 -21.36
CA PHE A 109 44.17 2.76 -22.34
C PHE A 109 44.01 1.30 -22.78
N SER A 110 44.96 0.42 -22.41
CA SER A 110 44.87 -1.03 -22.61
C SER A 110 44.32 -1.75 -21.38
N ALA A 111 43.96 -1.02 -20.32
CA ALA A 111 43.36 -1.58 -19.13
C ALA A 111 41.94 -2.10 -19.38
N THR A 112 41.42 -2.89 -18.44
CA THR A 112 40.08 -3.49 -18.54
C THR A 112 38.96 -2.47 -18.63
N SER A 113 39.14 -1.27 -18.05
CA SER A 113 38.23 -0.13 -18.18
C SER A 113 39.03 1.07 -18.67
N ALA A 114 38.65 1.63 -19.82
CA ALA A 114 39.34 2.76 -20.45
C ALA A 114 38.36 3.62 -21.25
N HIS A 115 38.63 4.92 -21.36
CA HIS A 115 37.90 5.74 -22.33
C HIS A 115 38.18 5.25 -23.76
N SER A 116 37.12 5.15 -24.58
CA SER A 116 37.25 4.78 -26.00
C SER A 116 37.86 5.93 -26.80
N LEU A 117 38.97 5.65 -27.48
CA LEU A 117 39.64 6.59 -28.37
C LEU A 117 39.28 6.31 -29.83
N ALA A 118 39.30 7.35 -30.66
CA ALA A 118 39.08 7.25 -32.09
C ALA A 118 39.91 6.13 -32.74
N PRO A 119 39.33 5.37 -33.70
CA PRO A 119 38.01 5.57 -34.32
C PRO A 119 36.85 4.84 -33.63
N SER A 120 37.09 4.10 -32.54
CA SER A 120 36.02 3.36 -31.88
C SER A 120 35.09 4.29 -31.09
N SER A 121 33.79 4.16 -31.32
CA SER A 121 32.75 4.77 -30.50
C SER A 121 32.23 3.77 -29.47
N THR A 122 31.81 4.28 -28.33
CA THR A 122 31.03 3.54 -27.33
C THR A 122 29.59 4.04 -27.35
N VAL A 123 28.62 3.14 -27.13
CA VAL A 123 27.19 3.48 -27.03
C VAL A 123 26.85 4.03 -25.63
N TYR A 124 27.69 3.73 -24.63
CA TYR A 124 27.49 4.05 -23.19
C TYR A 124 28.46 5.10 -22.64
N GLY A 125 29.39 5.58 -23.47
CA GLY A 125 30.39 6.56 -23.08
C GLY A 125 30.40 7.73 -24.05
N PRO A 126 31.23 8.75 -23.80
CA PRO A 126 31.14 9.99 -24.54
C PRO A 126 31.54 9.82 -26.03
N SER A 127 31.16 10.79 -26.87
CA SER A 127 31.54 10.82 -28.30
C SER A 127 33.01 10.46 -28.52
N VAL A 128 33.33 9.82 -29.66
CA VAL A 128 34.69 9.42 -30.07
C VAL A 128 35.76 10.43 -29.60
N LYS A 129 36.70 9.99 -28.75
CA LYS A 129 37.71 10.86 -28.14
C LYS A 129 39.02 10.85 -28.89
N TYR A 130 39.65 12.01 -28.93
CA TYR A 130 40.99 12.24 -29.47
C TYR A 130 41.88 12.67 -28.31
N CYS A 131 43.15 12.30 -28.28
CA CYS A 131 44.07 12.75 -27.23
C CYS A 131 44.12 14.29 -27.15
N SER A 132 44.06 14.97 -28.31
CA SER A 132 44.00 16.43 -28.45
C SER A 132 42.68 17.07 -28.00
N SER A 133 41.63 16.28 -27.78
CA SER A 133 40.35 16.78 -27.23
C SER A 133 40.39 17.02 -25.71
N CYS A 134 41.42 16.47 -25.05
CA CYS A 134 41.66 16.58 -23.61
C CYS A 134 42.98 17.29 -23.30
N HIS A 135 44.00 17.09 -24.15
CA HIS A 135 45.35 17.62 -23.95
C HIS A 135 45.76 18.60 -25.04
N ASP A 136 46.54 19.61 -24.65
CA ASP A 136 47.27 20.46 -25.59
C ASP A 136 48.73 20.01 -25.72
N SER A 137 49.11 19.46 -26.87
CA SER A 137 50.51 19.09 -27.14
C SER A 137 51.43 20.28 -27.39
N HIS A 138 50.88 21.49 -27.58
CA HIS A 138 51.67 22.69 -27.86
C HIS A 138 51.70 23.71 -26.72
N GLY A 139 50.94 23.47 -25.64
CA GLY A 139 51.00 24.19 -24.36
C GLY A 139 50.96 25.71 -24.45
N THR A 140 50.34 26.32 -25.46
CA THR A 140 50.53 27.76 -25.77
C THR A 140 49.77 28.72 -24.85
N ASP A 141 48.92 28.21 -23.96
CA ASP A 141 47.98 29.02 -23.20
C ASP A 141 48.28 28.95 -21.68
N GLU A 142 48.20 30.11 -21.02
CA GLU A 142 48.56 30.32 -19.61
C GLU A 142 47.35 30.88 -18.82
N ILE A 143 47.23 30.54 -17.53
CA ILE A 143 46.19 31.10 -16.63
C ILE A 143 46.40 32.63 -16.50
N THR A 144 47.68 33.00 -16.42
CA THR A 144 48.22 34.36 -16.33
C THR A 144 49.67 34.30 -16.83
N SER A 145 50.21 35.44 -17.30
CA SER A 145 51.56 35.50 -17.84
C SER A 145 52.60 34.74 -17.00
N GLY A 146 53.28 33.77 -17.61
CA GLY A 146 54.31 32.93 -17.01
C GLY A 146 53.80 31.76 -16.16
N THR A 147 52.49 31.51 -16.12
CA THR A 147 51.90 30.38 -15.39
C THR A 147 51.10 29.48 -16.34
N PRO A 148 51.70 28.38 -16.83
CA PRO A 148 51.00 27.37 -17.61
C PRO A 148 49.78 26.84 -16.85
N TYR A 149 48.73 26.42 -17.57
CA TYR A 149 47.56 25.79 -16.95
C TYR A 149 47.93 24.60 -16.06
N PRO A 150 47.14 24.29 -15.00
CA PRO A 150 47.40 23.15 -14.14
C PRO A 150 47.28 21.87 -14.97
N LYS A 151 48.43 21.35 -15.40
CA LYS A 151 48.65 20.05 -16.05
C LYS A 151 47.71 19.73 -17.24
N LEU A 152 47.59 20.71 -18.15
CA LEU A 152 47.15 20.60 -19.55
C LEU A 152 45.88 19.74 -19.79
N LEU A 153 44.84 19.96 -18.99
CA LEU A 153 43.47 19.53 -19.28
C LEU A 153 42.73 20.68 -19.97
N ARG A 154 42.38 20.55 -21.25
CA ARG A 154 41.50 21.51 -21.93
C ARG A 154 40.45 20.77 -22.75
N SER A 155 39.18 21.00 -22.44
CA SER A 155 38.05 20.54 -23.23
C SER A 155 37.27 21.75 -23.77
N ARG A 156 36.41 21.53 -24.76
CA ARG A 156 35.60 22.60 -25.37
C ARG A 156 34.12 22.22 -25.42
N THR A 157 33.24 23.17 -25.12
CA THR A 157 31.80 23.03 -25.37
C THR A 157 31.51 22.85 -26.86
N SER A 158 30.28 22.45 -27.18
CA SER A 158 29.75 22.49 -28.55
C SER A 158 29.80 23.88 -29.20
N THR A 159 29.83 24.94 -28.39
CA THR A 159 29.96 26.34 -28.83
C THR A 159 31.41 26.84 -28.91
N GLY A 160 32.40 25.99 -28.58
CA GLY A 160 33.83 26.29 -28.69
C GLY A 160 34.47 26.91 -27.44
N THR A 161 33.69 27.17 -26.39
CA THR A 161 34.16 27.70 -25.09
C THR A 161 35.07 26.67 -24.40
N GLN A 162 36.24 27.10 -23.92
CA GLN A 162 37.20 26.21 -23.28
C GLN A 162 36.94 26.04 -21.77
N PHE A 163 37.13 24.83 -21.25
CA PHE A 163 37.08 24.48 -19.82
C PHE A 163 38.37 23.80 -19.38
N PHE A 164 38.85 24.16 -18.18
CA PHE A 164 40.24 23.87 -17.76
C PHE A 164 40.40 23.36 -16.31
N GLN A 165 39.36 23.49 -15.47
CA GLN A 165 39.38 23.10 -14.06
C GLN A 165 37.98 22.71 -13.62
N ALA A 166 37.88 22.00 -12.49
CA ALA A 166 36.64 21.50 -11.90
C ALA A 166 35.83 20.58 -12.84
N GLU A 167 34.68 20.13 -12.39
CA GLU A 167 33.90 19.07 -13.02
C GLU A 167 33.28 19.47 -14.37
N GLU A 168 33.21 20.77 -14.68
CA GLU A 168 32.86 21.28 -16.01
C GLU A 168 33.71 20.66 -17.12
N TYR A 169 34.97 20.38 -16.81
CA TYR A 169 35.88 19.70 -17.73
C TYR A 169 35.32 18.33 -18.15
N CYS A 170 34.91 17.50 -17.18
CA CYS A 170 34.34 16.18 -17.40
C CYS A 170 32.94 16.27 -18.03
N ALA A 171 32.11 17.21 -17.56
CA ALA A 171 30.74 17.41 -18.00
C ALA A 171 30.61 17.86 -19.47
N THR A 172 31.70 18.35 -20.08
CA THR A 172 31.77 18.63 -21.52
C THR A 172 31.53 17.36 -22.36
N CYS A 173 31.91 16.20 -21.82
CA CYS A 173 31.82 14.90 -22.49
C CYS A 173 30.75 14.00 -21.86
N HIS A 174 30.63 14.01 -20.53
CA HIS A 174 29.62 13.28 -19.76
C HIS A 174 28.42 14.19 -19.52
N LEU A 175 27.48 14.15 -20.47
CA LEU A 175 26.21 14.86 -20.39
C LEU A 175 25.14 13.90 -19.85
N ASN A 176 24.01 14.42 -19.37
CA ASN A 176 22.87 13.58 -19.05
C ASN A 176 22.42 12.82 -20.32
N ARG A 177 22.44 11.49 -20.27
CA ARG A 177 22.02 10.59 -21.35
C ARG A 177 21.16 9.47 -20.79
N PRO A 178 20.20 8.94 -21.57
CA PRO A 178 19.31 7.87 -21.10
C PRO A 178 20.01 6.59 -20.62
N LEU A 179 21.24 6.31 -21.08
CA LEU A 179 21.98 5.08 -20.78
C LEU A 179 23.14 5.29 -19.79
N ASP A 180 23.35 6.51 -19.31
CA ASP A 180 24.46 6.84 -18.40
C ASP A 180 23.96 6.79 -16.93
N THR A 181 24.84 6.41 -16.00
CA THR A 181 24.58 6.47 -14.54
C THR A 181 24.83 7.86 -13.95
N PHE A 182 25.12 8.85 -14.82
CA PHE A 182 25.42 10.23 -14.46
C PHE A 182 24.39 11.18 -15.06
N ASP A 183 23.59 11.82 -14.20
CA ASP A 183 22.47 12.69 -14.61
C ASP A 183 22.92 14.11 -14.94
N GLY A 184 24.22 14.28 -15.13
CA GLY A 184 24.84 15.55 -15.43
C GLY A 184 25.29 16.30 -14.17
N LEU A 185 26.08 17.33 -14.45
CA LEU A 185 26.79 18.10 -13.42
C LEU A 185 25.84 18.86 -12.48
N THR A 186 24.67 19.28 -12.98
CA THR A 186 23.67 19.99 -12.16
C THR A 186 23.22 19.14 -10.98
N ILE A 187 22.93 17.85 -11.20
CA ILE A 187 22.51 16.92 -10.15
C ILE A 187 23.66 16.62 -9.22
N TYR A 188 24.85 16.30 -9.75
CA TYR A 188 26.02 16.01 -8.93
C TYR A 188 26.37 17.13 -7.96
N ARG A 189 26.25 18.40 -8.39
CA ARG A 189 26.52 19.58 -7.55
C ARG A 189 25.60 19.70 -6.33
N GLN A 190 24.45 19.05 -6.34
CA GLN A 190 23.51 19.03 -5.22
C GLN A 190 23.87 17.95 -4.18
N THR A 191 24.80 17.05 -4.50
CA THR A 191 25.12 15.90 -3.65
C THR A 191 26.07 16.23 -2.50
N GLY A 192 26.03 15.39 -1.46
CA GLY A 192 27.02 15.40 -0.39
C GLY A 192 28.44 15.13 -0.90
N HIS A 193 28.59 14.24 -1.90
CA HIS A 193 29.90 13.96 -2.49
C HIS A 193 30.49 15.19 -3.16
N TYR A 194 29.70 15.99 -3.88
CA TYR A 194 30.22 17.26 -4.38
C TYR A 194 30.57 18.21 -3.22
N SER A 195 29.63 18.49 -2.33
CA SER A 195 29.78 19.56 -1.32
C SER A 195 30.77 19.27 -0.19
N LYS A 196 31.09 17.99 0.08
CA LYS A 196 31.94 17.58 1.20
C LYS A 196 33.33 17.07 0.80
N LEU A 197 33.53 16.63 -0.44
CA LEU A 197 34.85 16.23 -0.90
C LEU A 197 35.77 17.47 -1.00
N PRO A 198 37.02 17.38 -0.51
CA PRO A 198 37.99 18.46 -0.65
C PRO A 198 38.43 18.60 -2.10
N ASP A 199 38.99 19.75 -2.45
CA ASP A 199 39.64 19.91 -3.75
C ASP A 199 40.87 18.99 -3.83
N PRO A 200 41.10 18.29 -4.96
CA PRO A 200 42.24 17.39 -5.11
C PRO A 200 43.57 18.14 -5.09
N ALA A 201 44.60 17.52 -4.50
CA ALA A 201 45.95 18.09 -4.38
C ALA A 201 46.68 18.34 -5.73
N ASN A 202 46.13 17.83 -6.84
CA ASN A 202 46.67 18.01 -8.19
C ASN A 202 46.45 19.42 -8.77
N GLY A 203 45.67 20.28 -8.10
CA GLY A 203 45.43 21.67 -8.49
C GLY A 203 44.39 21.85 -9.61
N THR A 204 43.79 20.78 -10.14
CA THR A 204 42.77 20.87 -11.19
C THR A 204 41.38 21.19 -10.64
N LYS A 205 41.18 21.04 -9.33
CA LYS A 205 39.87 21.16 -8.64
C LYS A 205 38.81 20.15 -9.12
N ILE A 206 39.17 19.13 -9.89
CA ILE A 206 38.24 18.12 -10.40
C ILE A 206 38.01 17.05 -9.32
N ARG A 207 36.93 17.15 -8.52
CA ARG A 207 36.69 16.19 -7.42
C ARG A 207 36.43 14.78 -7.92
N CYS A 208 35.96 14.61 -9.15
CA CYS A 208 35.85 13.29 -9.80
C CYS A 208 37.18 12.51 -9.79
N SER A 209 38.33 13.20 -9.80
CA SER A 209 39.65 12.54 -9.77
C SER A 209 40.02 11.92 -8.42
N ILE A 210 39.19 12.11 -7.39
CA ILE A 210 39.33 11.41 -6.10
C ILE A 210 38.91 9.94 -6.26
N CYS A 211 37.94 9.67 -7.13
CA CYS A 211 37.41 8.33 -7.36
C CYS A 211 37.85 7.75 -8.70
N HIS A 212 38.02 8.58 -9.74
CA HIS A 212 38.29 8.12 -11.10
C HIS A 212 39.68 8.52 -11.62
N VAL A 213 40.25 7.66 -12.46
CA VAL A 213 41.41 7.96 -13.32
C VAL A 213 40.95 8.42 -14.71
N ALA A 214 41.74 9.27 -15.35
CA ALA A 214 41.33 9.93 -16.60
C ALA A 214 41.52 9.08 -17.88
N HIS A 215 42.35 8.03 -17.87
CA HIS A 215 42.68 7.25 -19.08
C HIS A 215 42.09 5.84 -19.03
N GLY A 216 42.58 5.02 -18.10
CA GLY A 216 42.13 3.65 -17.91
C GLY A 216 42.61 3.05 -16.60
N SER A 217 41.83 2.13 -16.06
CA SER A 217 42.05 1.43 -14.80
C SER A 217 41.77 -0.07 -14.95
N ALA A 218 42.46 -0.86 -14.13
CA ALA A 218 42.13 -2.26 -13.92
C ALA A 218 40.79 -2.44 -13.18
N ILE A 219 40.30 -1.38 -12.51
CA ILE A 219 39.09 -1.35 -11.71
C ILE A 219 38.06 -0.49 -12.42
N ALA A 220 36.92 -1.07 -12.75
CA ALA A 220 35.90 -0.35 -13.50
C ALA A 220 34.84 0.31 -12.60
N PRO A 221 34.18 1.41 -13.02
CA PRO A 221 34.48 2.17 -14.23
C PRO A 221 35.56 3.22 -13.95
N LEU A 222 36.77 2.98 -14.47
CA LEU A 222 37.90 3.90 -14.33
C LEU A 222 38.23 4.30 -12.88
N LEU A 223 38.09 3.43 -11.89
CA LEU A 223 38.38 3.81 -10.50
C LEU A 223 39.88 3.88 -10.19
N VAL A 224 40.28 4.79 -9.31
CA VAL A 224 41.64 4.82 -8.76
C VAL A 224 41.90 3.59 -7.88
N SER A 225 43.12 3.08 -7.89
CA SER A 225 43.52 1.95 -7.03
C SER A 225 43.84 2.35 -5.59
N GLU A 226 44.03 3.64 -5.33
CA GLU A 226 44.31 4.21 -4.01
C GLU A 226 43.52 5.50 -3.83
N ILE A 227 42.73 5.58 -2.76
CA ILE A 227 41.92 6.76 -2.43
C ILE A 227 42.44 7.39 -1.14
N ALA A 228 42.67 8.70 -1.18
CA ALA A 228 42.84 9.52 0.01
C ALA A 228 41.45 9.95 0.50
N SER A 229 40.87 9.19 1.43
CA SER A 229 39.55 9.47 1.99
C SER A 229 39.59 10.74 2.84
N PRO A 230 38.63 11.67 2.70
CA PRO A 230 38.52 12.81 3.62
C PRO A 230 38.21 12.40 5.06
N ALA A 231 37.67 11.19 5.26
CA ALA A 231 37.33 10.62 6.56
C ALA A 231 38.51 9.87 7.21
N LEU A 232 39.56 9.56 6.46
CA LEU A 232 40.74 8.84 6.97
C LEU A 232 42.01 9.72 6.85
N VAL A 233 42.92 9.58 7.81
CA VAL A 233 44.21 10.29 7.79
C VAL A 233 45.21 9.62 6.82
N ALA A 234 44.92 8.40 6.36
CA ALA A 234 45.79 7.59 5.50
C ALA A 234 45.08 7.14 4.21
N THR A 235 45.86 6.93 3.15
CA THR A 235 45.42 6.39 1.87
C THR A 235 44.98 4.93 2.02
N PHE A 236 43.89 4.56 1.34
CA PHE A 236 43.33 3.20 1.33
C PHE A 236 43.37 2.60 -0.07
N THR A 237 43.73 1.32 -0.19
CA THR A 237 43.75 0.58 -1.46
C THR A 237 42.36 0.07 -1.83
N VAL A 238 41.90 0.40 -3.03
CA VAL A 238 40.67 -0.11 -3.64
C VAL A 238 41.04 -1.29 -4.53
N PRO A 239 40.74 -2.55 -4.15
CA PRO A 239 41.10 -3.71 -4.97
C PRO A 239 40.11 -3.97 -6.10
N ALA A 240 38.86 -3.52 -5.92
CA ALA A 240 37.76 -3.68 -6.86
C ALA A 240 36.70 -2.62 -6.55
N ASN A 241 35.79 -2.38 -7.50
CA ASN A 241 34.60 -1.59 -7.26
C ASN A 241 33.57 -2.44 -6.51
N ASP A 242 33.87 -2.83 -5.28
CA ASP A 242 32.94 -3.56 -4.42
C ASP A 242 32.61 -2.68 -3.21
N ARG A 243 31.86 -3.21 -2.24
CA ARG A 243 31.54 -2.52 -0.99
C ARG A 243 32.77 -1.86 -0.31
N ARG A 244 33.99 -2.40 -0.48
CA ARG A 244 35.21 -1.86 0.16
C ARG A 244 35.53 -0.44 -0.30
N LEU A 245 35.19 -0.10 -1.55
CA LEU A 245 35.34 1.27 -2.07
C LEU A 245 34.59 2.25 -1.18
N CYS A 246 33.29 1.98 -0.96
CA CYS A 246 32.40 2.84 -0.19
C CYS A 246 32.76 2.81 1.30
N LEU A 247 32.99 1.63 1.87
CA LEU A 247 33.30 1.47 3.30
C LEU A 247 34.64 2.10 3.71
N GLY A 248 35.61 2.23 2.78
CA GLY A 248 36.85 2.95 3.01
C GLY A 248 36.64 4.46 3.23
N CYS A 249 35.62 5.04 2.59
CA CYS A 249 35.27 6.46 2.76
C CYS A 249 34.18 6.68 3.82
N HIS A 250 33.31 5.70 4.03
CA HIS A 250 32.20 5.72 4.99
C HIS A 250 32.35 4.61 6.05
N PRO A 251 33.37 4.70 6.93
CA PRO A 251 33.60 3.65 7.93
C PRO A 251 32.61 3.73 9.11
N THR A 252 32.10 4.92 9.40
CA THR A 252 31.22 5.22 10.54
C THR A 252 29.76 5.24 10.15
N SER A 253 28.87 5.14 11.14
CA SER A 253 27.44 5.31 10.94
C SER A 253 27.09 6.71 10.44
N PHE A 254 26.05 6.79 9.61
CA PHE A 254 25.47 8.04 9.14
C PHE A 254 24.02 7.82 8.69
N GLY A 255 23.07 8.53 9.31
CA GLY A 255 21.65 8.30 9.07
C GLY A 255 21.27 6.85 9.40
N THR A 256 20.56 6.18 8.48
CA THR A 256 20.17 4.76 8.58
C THR A 256 21.31 3.79 8.31
N PHE A 257 22.48 4.26 7.88
CA PHE A 257 23.62 3.37 7.75
C PHE A 257 24.27 3.17 9.13
N PRO A 258 24.30 1.95 9.69
CA PRO A 258 24.80 1.67 11.04
C PRO A 258 26.32 1.63 11.12
N GLY A 259 27.02 1.79 9.99
CA GLY A 259 28.45 1.61 9.88
C GLY A 259 28.82 0.24 9.31
N SER A 260 30.08 0.15 8.88
CA SER A 260 30.62 -1.00 8.14
C SER A 260 30.48 -2.36 8.85
N VAL A 261 30.62 -2.38 10.18
CA VAL A 261 30.61 -3.62 10.98
C VAL A 261 29.22 -4.23 11.04
N ALA A 262 28.19 -3.42 11.33
CA ALA A 262 26.81 -3.90 11.38
C ALA A 262 26.30 -4.27 9.99
N TYR A 263 26.60 -3.43 8.97
CA TYR A 263 26.25 -3.73 7.59
C TYR A 263 26.81 -5.07 7.12
N ALA A 264 28.05 -5.42 7.47
CA ALA A 264 28.66 -6.68 7.07
C ALA A 264 27.91 -7.94 7.55
N LEU A 265 26.97 -7.80 8.49
CA LEU A 265 26.12 -8.88 9.00
C LEU A 265 24.71 -8.88 8.40
N SER A 266 24.35 -7.85 7.62
CA SER A 266 23.03 -7.75 6.99
C SER A 266 22.86 -8.78 5.88
N GLY A 267 21.62 -9.19 5.64
CA GLY A 267 21.24 -10.12 4.58
C GLY A 267 21.65 -9.63 3.20
N HIS A 268 21.51 -8.33 2.92
CA HIS A 268 21.96 -7.73 1.67
C HIS A 268 23.48 -7.79 1.53
N ALA A 269 24.23 -7.46 2.58
CA ALA A 269 25.68 -7.50 2.51
C ALA A 269 26.22 -8.92 2.31
N VAL A 270 25.65 -9.94 2.95
CA VAL A 270 26.14 -11.32 2.81
C VAL A 270 25.55 -12.06 1.60
N SER A 271 24.63 -11.43 0.87
CA SER A 271 24.00 -12.02 -0.31
C SER A 271 25.02 -12.36 -1.39
N SER A 272 24.91 -13.57 -1.95
CA SER A 272 25.64 -14.00 -3.13
C SER A 272 24.85 -13.81 -4.43
N ALA A 273 23.65 -13.22 -4.35
CA ALA A 273 22.79 -13.00 -5.50
C ALA A 273 23.38 -11.94 -6.43
N LEU A 274 23.17 -12.10 -7.73
CA LEU A 274 23.72 -11.23 -8.76
C LEU A 274 22.61 -10.45 -9.44
N THR A 275 22.80 -9.14 -9.60
CA THR A 275 21.96 -8.28 -10.44
C THR A 275 22.77 -7.74 -11.61
N THR A 276 22.07 -7.37 -12.69
CA THR A 276 22.67 -6.74 -13.86
C THR A 276 22.54 -5.23 -13.73
N GLU A 277 23.66 -4.50 -13.74
CA GLU A 277 23.62 -3.04 -13.75
C GLU A 277 23.77 -2.50 -15.17
N THR A 278 22.98 -1.48 -15.50
CA THR A 278 23.12 -0.72 -16.76
C THR A 278 24.13 0.41 -16.58
N GLY A 279 24.83 0.81 -17.65
CA GLY A 279 25.74 1.97 -17.65
C GLY A 279 27.17 1.71 -18.13
N GLU A 280 28.06 2.70 -17.95
CA GLU A 280 29.46 2.75 -18.40
C GLU A 280 30.38 1.75 -17.65
N TRP A 281 29.98 0.48 -17.57
CA TRP A 281 30.79 -0.64 -17.12
C TRP A 281 31.60 -1.22 -18.29
N PRO A 282 32.73 -1.91 -18.05
CA PRO A 282 33.64 -2.36 -19.10
C PRO A 282 33.05 -3.46 -19.99
N ALA A 283 31.89 -4.00 -19.60
CA ALA A 283 30.98 -4.76 -20.45
C ALA A 283 29.56 -4.32 -20.11
N ALA A 284 28.73 -4.10 -21.14
CA ALA A 284 27.28 -4.04 -20.95
C ALA A 284 26.83 -5.32 -20.23
N ASP A 285 25.87 -5.20 -19.32
CA ASP A 285 25.29 -6.31 -18.56
C ASP A 285 26.26 -6.99 -17.56
N ALA A 286 27.21 -6.22 -17.01
CA ALA A 286 28.08 -6.71 -15.95
C ALA A 286 27.27 -7.08 -14.69
N LYS A 287 27.41 -8.33 -14.25
CA LYS A 287 26.76 -8.84 -13.04
C LYS A 287 27.48 -8.38 -11.78
N ARG A 288 26.72 -7.88 -10.80
CA ARG A 288 27.23 -7.42 -9.49
C ARG A 288 26.55 -8.14 -8.34
N LEU A 289 27.23 -8.27 -7.21
CA LEU A 289 26.56 -8.75 -6.00
C LEU A 289 25.59 -7.69 -5.48
N VAL A 290 24.39 -8.10 -5.06
CA VAL A 290 23.37 -7.21 -4.49
C VAL A 290 23.90 -6.39 -3.30
N GLY A 291 24.80 -6.96 -2.49
CA GLY A 291 25.43 -6.29 -1.35
C GLY A 291 26.53 -5.27 -1.69
N GLU A 292 26.72 -4.94 -2.97
CA GLU A 292 27.59 -3.84 -3.38
C GLU A 292 26.81 -2.53 -3.36
N CYS A 293 27.32 -1.51 -2.65
CA CYS A 293 26.56 -0.30 -2.33
C CYS A 293 26.01 0.43 -3.57
N GLN A 294 26.76 0.43 -4.67
CA GLN A 294 26.40 1.05 -5.93
C GLN A 294 25.26 0.35 -6.70
N VAL A 295 24.76 -0.79 -6.21
CA VAL A 295 23.53 -1.42 -6.71
C VAL A 295 22.29 -0.70 -6.19
N CYS A 296 22.39 0.00 -5.06
CA CYS A 296 21.29 0.78 -4.49
C CYS A 296 21.56 2.28 -4.53
N HIS A 297 22.83 2.67 -4.61
CA HIS A 297 23.28 4.05 -4.56
C HIS A 297 23.86 4.54 -5.89
N ALA A 298 23.42 5.74 -6.29
CA ALA A 298 24.00 6.56 -7.34
C ALA A 298 24.96 7.58 -6.71
N PRO A 299 26.25 7.28 -6.49
CA PRO A 299 27.17 8.20 -5.80
C PRO A 299 27.37 9.53 -6.53
N MET A 300 27.09 9.60 -7.83
CA MET A 300 27.10 10.85 -8.60
C MET A 300 25.77 11.63 -8.55
N GLY A 301 24.76 11.09 -7.86
CA GLY A 301 23.40 11.61 -7.79
C GLY A 301 22.53 11.16 -8.96
N ARG A 302 21.24 10.96 -8.68
CA ARG A 302 20.18 10.63 -9.63
C ARG A 302 19.14 11.74 -9.62
N ASP A 303 18.65 12.16 -10.77
CA ASP A 303 17.56 13.13 -10.92
C ASP A 303 16.22 12.46 -10.57
N ASN A 304 15.37 13.15 -9.81
CA ASN A 304 14.00 12.73 -9.57
C ASN A 304 13.03 13.06 -10.73
N GLY A 305 13.55 13.58 -11.85
CA GLY A 305 12.78 14.00 -13.02
C GLY A 305 12.42 15.49 -13.03
N SER A 306 12.73 16.22 -11.96
CA SER A 306 12.48 17.67 -11.83
C SER A 306 13.76 18.53 -11.87
N GLY A 307 14.93 17.92 -12.04
CA GLY A 307 16.23 18.59 -11.91
C GLY A 307 16.77 18.62 -10.47
N THR A 308 16.15 17.84 -9.57
CA THR A 308 16.54 17.74 -8.15
C THR A 308 17.13 16.36 -7.88
N ALA A 309 18.22 16.30 -7.11
CA ALA A 309 18.82 15.03 -6.72
C ALA A 309 17.90 14.23 -5.78
N ILE A 310 17.79 12.93 -6.02
CA ILE A 310 17.11 11.99 -5.12
C ILE A 310 17.82 12.00 -3.74
N PRO A 311 17.06 12.06 -2.62
CA PRO A 311 17.64 12.01 -1.27
C PRO A 311 18.53 10.77 -1.05
N LYS A 312 19.59 10.92 -0.24
CA LYS A 312 20.55 9.85 0.11
C LYS A 312 21.29 9.19 -1.07
N LEU A 313 21.25 9.80 -2.26
CA LEU A 313 21.98 9.31 -3.43
C LEU A 313 21.59 7.87 -3.80
N VAL A 314 20.31 7.51 -3.66
CA VAL A 314 19.82 6.20 -4.12
C VAL A 314 19.52 6.24 -5.63
N ASP A 315 19.58 5.10 -6.30
CA ASP A 315 19.31 5.00 -7.74
C ASP A 315 17.83 5.21 -8.09
N ALA A 316 16.93 4.92 -7.15
CA ALA A 316 15.49 5.05 -7.27
C ALA A 316 14.89 5.31 -5.88
N THR A 317 13.70 5.93 -5.83
CA THR A 317 13.00 6.25 -4.58
C THR A 317 11.99 5.19 -4.19
N GLY A 318 11.78 5.03 -2.87
CA GLY A 318 10.69 4.24 -2.31
C GLY A 318 10.71 2.78 -2.78
N ARG A 319 9.52 2.23 -3.02
CA ARG A 319 9.31 0.85 -3.49
C ARG A 319 10.10 0.50 -4.76
N ALA A 320 10.20 1.44 -5.71
CA ALA A 320 10.88 1.20 -6.99
C ALA A 320 12.36 0.79 -6.83
N LEU A 321 13.02 1.18 -5.73
CA LEU A 321 14.38 0.74 -5.42
C LEU A 321 14.44 -0.76 -5.11
N CYS A 322 13.46 -1.25 -4.35
CA CYS A 322 13.35 -2.63 -3.91
C CYS A 322 12.88 -3.55 -5.05
N ASP A 323 11.91 -3.09 -5.84
CA ASP A 323 11.28 -3.88 -6.91
C ASP A 323 12.28 -4.40 -7.94
N ARG A 324 13.37 -3.65 -8.20
CA ARG A 324 14.46 -4.09 -9.12
C ARG A 324 15.08 -5.43 -8.74
N CYS A 325 14.98 -5.81 -7.47
CA CYS A 325 15.49 -7.08 -6.97
C CYS A 325 14.39 -8.03 -6.50
N HIS A 326 13.25 -7.49 -6.08
CA HIS A 326 12.13 -8.17 -5.43
C HIS A 326 10.88 -8.22 -6.32
N ASP A 327 11.05 -8.29 -7.63
CA ASP A 327 10.00 -8.61 -8.59
C ASP A 327 10.08 -10.09 -9.02
N ALA A 328 9.20 -10.51 -9.92
CA ALA A 328 9.12 -11.89 -10.40
C ALA A 328 10.38 -12.35 -11.17
N ASP A 329 11.08 -11.42 -11.83
CA ASP A 329 12.27 -11.70 -12.66
C ASP A 329 13.59 -11.37 -11.92
N GLY A 330 13.50 -10.87 -10.70
CA GLY A 330 14.60 -10.37 -9.90
C GLY A 330 15.44 -11.45 -9.22
N PRO A 331 16.65 -11.10 -8.75
CA PRO A 331 17.53 -12.02 -8.05
C PRO A 331 17.05 -12.48 -6.66
N ALA A 332 16.03 -11.83 -6.06
CA ALA A 332 15.52 -12.22 -4.76
C ALA A 332 14.48 -13.36 -4.87
N SER A 333 14.43 -14.21 -3.84
CA SER A 333 13.41 -15.28 -3.76
C SER A 333 12.02 -14.80 -3.36
N THR A 334 11.85 -13.51 -3.10
CA THR A 334 10.61 -12.92 -2.59
C THR A 334 10.15 -11.88 -3.59
N ASP A 335 9.05 -12.19 -4.27
CA ASP A 335 8.37 -11.26 -5.16
C ASP A 335 7.39 -10.40 -4.34
N THR A 336 7.60 -9.09 -4.38
CA THR A 336 6.82 -8.07 -3.68
C THR A 336 5.83 -7.36 -4.61
N SER A 337 5.75 -7.76 -5.88
CA SER A 337 4.84 -7.20 -6.89
C SER A 337 3.38 -7.17 -6.40
N SER A 338 2.94 -8.25 -5.75
CA SER A 338 1.62 -8.41 -5.11
C SER A 338 1.30 -7.41 -4.00
N LEU A 339 2.32 -6.73 -3.44
CA LEU A 339 2.15 -5.72 -2.41
C LEU A 339 1.87 -4.32 -2.97
N ALA A 340 1.88 -4.15 -4.29
CA ALA A 340 1.59 -2.86 -4.90
C ALA A 340 0.22 -2.36 -4.43
N TYR A 341 0.15 -1.08 -4.06
CA TYR A 341 -1.14 -0.43 -3.94
C TYR A 341 -1.76 -0.34 -5.33
N PRO A 342 -3.05 -0.67 -5.51
CA PRO A 342 -3.70 -0.59 -6.82
C PRO A 342 -3.55 0.81 -7.40
N ALA A 343 -3.42 0.91 -8.73
CA ALA A 343 -3.44 2.20 -9.38
C ALA A 343 -4.82 2.84 -9.16
N ALA A 344 -4.87 4.16 -8.93
CA ALA A 344 -6.12 4.92 -8.74
C ALA A 344 -7.12 4.85 -9.93
N ALA A 345 -6.78 4.15 -11.01
CA ALA A 345 -7.67 3.88 -12.15
C ALA A 345 -8.29 2.48 -12.12
N ALA A 346 -8.12 1.71 -11.05
CA ALA A 346 -8.82 0.45 -10.85
C ALA A 346 -10.28 0.76 -10.49
N THR A 347 -11.14 0.82 -11.50
CA THR A 347 -12.59 1.10 -11.36
C THR A 347 -13.36 -0.14 -10.91
N ASP A 348 -12.83 -0.86 -9.91
CA ASP A 348 -13.44 -2.12 -9.44
C ASP A 348 -14.64 -1.79 -8.55
N LEU A 349 -15.79 -2.42 -8.80
CA LEU A 349 -16.95 -2.25 -7.95
C LEU A 349 -16.78 -3.02 -6.64
N GLU A 350 -17.16 -2.40 -5.53
CA GLU A 350 -17.30 -3.05 -4.24
C GLU A 350 -18.75 -3.36 -3.89
N LEU A 351 -18.95 -4.41 -3.10
CA LEU A 351 -20.21 -4.72 -2.44
C LEU A 351 -20.22 -4.13 -1.04
N LEU A 352 -21.16 -3.22 -0.79
CA LEU A 352 -21.40 -2.60 0.49
C LEU A 352 -22.62 -3.23 1.17
N VAL A 353 -22.49 -3.51 2.46
CA VAL A 353 -23.48 -4.24 3.26
C VAL A 353 -23.67 -3.54 4.59
N ALA A 354 -24.80 -2.84 4.76
CA ALA A 354 -25.17 -2.16 5.99
C ALA A 354 -25.99 -3.13 6.84
N ILE A 355 -25.37 -3.60 7.92
CA ILE A 355 -25.94 -4.61 8.79
C ILE A 355 -26.73 -3.89 9.88
N SER A 356 -28.04 -4.14 9.91
CA SER A 356 -29.01 -3.58 10.85
C SER A 356 -29.59 -4.70 11.73
N PRO A 357 -28.98 -4.98 12.89
CA PRO A 357 -29.51 -5.96 13.83
C PRO A 357 -30.84 -5.52 14.44
N THR A 358 -31.57 -6.46 15.04
CA THR A 358 -32.78 -6.13 15.82
C THR A 358 -32.49 -5.12 16.94
N ALA A 359 -33.54 -4.44 17.42
CA ALA A 359 -33.44 -3.42 18.46
C ALA A 359 -32.68 -3.88 19.73
N THR A 360 -32.75 -5.15 20.11
CA THR A 360 -32.05 -5.71 21.28
C THR A 360 -30.53 -5.77 21.12
N THR A 361 -30.03 -5.89 19.89
CA THR A 361 -28.60 -6.01 19.56
C THR A 361 -28.10 -4.84 18.71
N ALA A 362 -28.88 -3.77 18.58
CA ALA A 362 -28.62 -2.66 17.66
C ALA A 362 -27.29 -1.91 17.90
N ALA A 363 -26.65 -2.08 19.07
CA ALA A 363 -25.28 -1.63 19.34
C ALA A 363 -24.22 -2.30 18.43
N GLN A 364 -24.63 -3.26 17.61
CA GLN A 364 -23.77 -4.01 16.70
C GLN A 364 -23.97 -3.63 15.23
N GLY A 365 -24.70 -2.56 14.94
CA GLY A 365 -24.83 -2.01 13.58
C GLY A 365 -23.47 -1.60 12.99
N ARG A 366 -23.26 -1.89 11.70
CA ARG A 366 -21.99 -1.61 11.00
C ARG A 366 -22.17 -1.59 9.49
N LEU A 367 -21.21 -0.98 8.80
CA LEU A 367 -21.01 -1.13 7.36
C LEU A 367 -19.92 -2.18 7.13
N ALA A 368 -20.20 -3.19 6.31
CA ALA A 368 -19.24 -4.17 5.82
C ALA A 368 -19.00 -3.92 4.33
N VAL A 369 -17.73 -3.94 3.91
CA VAL A 369 -17.33 -3.76 2.51
C VAL A 369 -16.57 -4.99 2.03
N TYR A 370 -17.00 -5.53 0.90
CA TYR A 370 -16.33 -6.61 0.18
C TYR A 370 -15.83 -6.06 -1.15
N GLY A 371 -14.56 -6.26 -1.43
CA GLY A 371 -13.96 -5.87 -2.72
C GLY A 371 -13.28 -7.05 -3.38
N THR A 372 -12.51 -6.80 -4.43
CA THR A 372 -11.70 -7.82 -5.11
C THR A 372 -10.22 -7.45 -5.09
N GLU A 373 -9.35 -8.39 -5.46
CA GLU A 373 -7.94 -8.09 -5.67
C GLU A 373 -7.76 -7.58 -7.11
N ALA A 374 -7.58 -6.27 -7.26
CA ALA A 374 -7.45 -5.58 -8.55
C ALA A 374 -6.34 -6.15 -9.46
N THR A 375 -5.31 -6.79 -8.88
CA THR A 375 -4.22 -7.43 -9.64
C THR A 375 -4.54 -8.86 -10.12
N SER A 376 -5.69 -9.42 -9.74
CA SER A 376 -6.13 -10.76 -10.15
C SER A 376 -6.95 -10.75 -11.44
N THR A 377 -7.07 -11.90 -12.10
CA THR A 377 -7.85 -12.07 -13.34
C THR A 377 -9.31 -12.32 -13.05
N ALA A 378 -10.21 -11.65 -13.77
CA ALA A 378 -11.65 -11.91 -13.73
C ALA A 378 -12.03 -13.32 -14.22
N PRO A 379 -13.09 -13.95 -13.66
CA PRO A 379 -13.89 -13.50 -12.52
C PRO A 379 -13.09 -13.56 -11.20
N ARG A 380 -13.14 -12.49 -10.40
CA ARG A 380 -12.34 -12.32 -9.19
C ARG A 380 -13.09 -12.75 -7.93
N ALA A 381 -12.40 -13.43 -7.02
CA ALA A 381 -13.01 -13.78 -5.74
C ALA A 381 -13.20 -12.53 -4.85
N LEU A 382 -14.37 -12.42 -4.23
CA LEU A 382 -14.64 -11.41 -3.23
C LEU A 382 -13.78 -11.62 -1.97
N VAL A 383 -13.34 -10.49 -1.41
CA VAL A 383 -12.46 -10.42 -0.25
C VAL A 383 -13.09 -9.49 0.78
N GLY A 384 -13.15 -9.92 2.04
CA GLY A 384 -13.71 -9.14 3.13
C GLY A 384 -14.38 -10.03 4.19
N PRO A 385 -15.23 -9.44 5.06
CA PRO A 385 -15.56 -8.02 5.07
C PRO A 385 -14.47 -7.15 5.69
N ARG A 386 -14.34 -5.91 5.19
CA ARG A 386 -13.83 -4.80 5.98
C ARG A 386 -15.01 -4.15 6.71
N GLU A 387 -15.00 -4.18 8.05
CA GLU A 387 -16.09 -3.60 8.83
C GLU A 387 -15.73 -2.22 9.39
N TYR A 388 -16.68 -1.29 9.26
CA TYR A 388 -16.66 0.04 9.82
C TYR A 388 -17.83 0.16 10.79
N ARG A 389 -17.52 0.43 12.07
CA ARG A 389 -18.55 0.56 13.11
C ARG A 389 -19.37 1.82 12.88
N ALA A 390 -20.69 1.70 12.98
CA ALA A 390 -21.59 2.84 13.03
C ALA A 390 -21.75 3.35 14.48
N ALA A 391 -22.18 4.60 14.64
CA ALA A 391 -22.40 5.21 15.95
C ALA A 391 -23.66 4.67 16.67
N GLY A 392 -24.52 3.93 15.98
CA GLY A 392 -25.80 3.44 16.47
C GLY A 392 -26.43 2.43 15.52
N PRO A 393 -27.74 2.15 15.66
CA PRO A 393 -28.49 1.33 14.72
C PRO A 393 -28.39 1.91 13.32
N VAL A 394 -28.11 1.03 12.36
CA VAL A 394 -27.97 1.36 10.95
C VAL A 394 -29.29 1.12 10.25
N GLY A 395 -29.66 1.96 9.27
CA GLY A 395 -30.82 1.74 8.40
C GLY A 395 -30.41 1.46 6.97
N ASP A 396 -31.17 2.04 6.03
CA ASP A 396 -30.88 2.03 4.60
C ASP A 396 -29.58 2.78 4.25
N MET A 397 -29.04 2.52 3.05
CA MET A 397 -27.85 3.17 2.52
C MET A 397 -28.04 3.68 1.09
N ALA A 398 -27.26 4.68 0.71
CA ALA A 398 -27.14 5.13 -0.67
C ALA A 398 -25.68 5.46 -1.00
N VAL A 399 -25.35 5.37 -2.28
CA VAL A 399 -24.01 5.65 -2.82
C VAL A 399 -24.09 6.67 -3.95
N GLY A 400 -23.12 7.57 -4.03
CA GLY A 400 -22.97 8.54 -5.11
C GLY A 400 -21.89 9.58 -4.84
N ASP A 401 -21.39 10.21 -5.90
CA ASP A 401 -20.45 11.33 -5.83
C ASP A 401 -21.20 12.59 -5.37
N ILE A 402 -21.27 12.80 -4.05
CA ILE A 402 -22.06 13.90 -3.48
C ILE A 402 -21.29 15.22 -3.48
N ASP A 403 -19.96 15.17 -3.56
CA ASP A 403 -19.11 16.35 -3.43
C ASP A 403 -18.45 16.81 -4.75
N GLY A 404 -18.60 16.03 -5.81
CA GLY A 404 -18.17 16.32 -7.18
C GLY A 404 -16.69 16.09 -7.41
N ASP A 405 -16.00 15.36 -6.53
CA ASP A 405 -14.58 15.03 -6.69
C ASP A 405 -14.33 13.81 -7.59
N GLY A 406 -15.39 13.07 -7.93
CA GLY A 406 -15.38 11.91 -8.80
C GLY A 406 -15.22 10.57 -8.07
N ASP A 407 -14.94 10.58 -6.76
CA ASP A 407 -15.03 9.40 -5.91
C ASP A 407 -16.48 9.21 -5.45
N ILE A 408 -16.89 7.97 -5.18
CA ILE A 408 -18.24 7.67 -4.68
C ILE A 408 -18.25 7.64 -3.15
N GLU A 409 -19.11 8.46 -2.54
CA GLU A 409 -19.40 8.40 -1.11
C GLU A 409 -20.47 7.35 -0.81
N THR A 410 -20.41 6.81 0.41
CA THR A 410 -21.46 5.95 0.98
C THR A 410 -22.13 6.65 2.15
N LEU A 411 -23.45 6.78 2.10
CA LEU A 411 -24.27 7.36 3.15
C LEU A 411 -25.09 6.28 3.81
N VAL A 412 -24.97 6.18 5.12
CA VAL A 412 -25.68 5.18 5.93
C VAL A 412 -26.56 5.90 6.95
N THR A 413 -27.86 5.61 6.93
CA THR A 413 -28.83 6.22 7.85
C THR A 413 -28.70 5.66 9.27
N GLN A 414 -29.06 6.48 10.26
CA GLN A 414 -29.30 6.01 11.63
C GLN A 414 -30.79 6.13 11.96
N THR A 415 -31.48 5.00 12.08
CA THR A 415 -32.95 4.96 12.13
C THR A 415 -33.57 5.60 13.36
N ASN A 416 -32.81 5.74 14.45
CA ASN A 416 -33.29 6.29 15.72
C ASN A 416 -32.59 7.59 16.15
N ALA A 417 -31.85 8.22 15.24
CA ALA A 417 -31.13 9.45 15.48
C ALA A 417 -31.27 10.40 14.29
N THR A 418 -31.17 11.70 14.52
CA THR A 418 -31.17 12.71 13.45
C THR A 418 -29.76 12.80 12.83
N GLN A 419 -29.23 11.65 12.40
CA GLN A 419 -27.85 11.51 11.96
C GLN A 419 -27.71 10.59 10.74
N LEU A 420 -26.73 10.92 9.90
CA LEU A 420 -26.19 10.07 8.84
C LEU A 420 -24.72 9.80 9.12
N THR A 421 -24.21 8.67 8.66
CA THR A 421 -22.76 8.43 8.60
C THR A 421 -22.35 8.49 7.14
N VAL A 422 -21.33 9.31 6.82
CA VAL A 422 -20.84 9.45 5.45
C VAL A 422 -19.42 8.92 5.38
N PHE A 423 -19.20 7.95 4.50
CA PHE A 423 -17.92 7.34 4.21
C PHE A 423 -17.40 7.84 2.86
N ARG A 424 -16.09 8.11 2.80
CA ARG A 424 -15.34 8.45 1.58
C ARG A 424 -14.13 7.54 1.43
N SER A 425 -13.60 7.46 0.22
CA SER A 425 -12.32 6.81 -0.04
C SER A 425 -11.18 7.40 0.79
N ASP A 426 -10.31 6.53 1.31
CA ASP A 426 -9.08 6.87 2.02
C ASP A 426 -8.01 5.84 1.66
N ALA A 427 -6.94 6.29 1.00
CA ALA A 427 -5.88 5.40 0.52
C ALA A 427 -5.16 4.63 1.65
N LEU A 428 -5.21 5.12 2.89
CA LEU A 428 -4.65 4.47 4.07
C LEU A 428 -5.62 3.49 4.76
N LYS A 429 -6.93 3.75 4.68
CA LYS A 429 -7.95 3.04 5.48
C LYS A 429 -8.94 2.22 4.63
N GLY A 430 -8.90 2.34 3.31
CA GLY A 430 -9.98 1.93 2.41
C GLY A 430 -11.07 2.99 2.41
N LEU A 431 -11.88 3.01 3.47
CA LEU A 431 -12.82 4.09 3.75
C LEU A 431 -12.46 4.84 5.03
N THR A 432 -12.80 6.12 5.06
CA THR A 432 -12.83 6.94 6.27
C THR A 432 -14.15 7.70 6.36
N THR A 433 -14.47 8.19 7.55
CA THR A 433 -15.68 8.98 7.76
C THR A 433 -15.39 10.47 7.76
N PHE A 434 -16.30 11.26 7.20
CA PHE A 434 -16.25 12.72 7.35
C PHE A 434 -16.58 13.17 8.79
N GLY A 435 -15.92 14.23 9.28
CA GLY A 435 -16.16 14.83 10.60
C GLY A 435 -15.24 14.31 11.72
N THR A 436 -15.59 14.58 12.98
CA THR A 436 -14.82 14.13 14.16
C THR A 436 -15.50 12.95 14.84
N GLY A 437 -14.76 11.89 15.16
CA GLY A 437 -15.31 10.70 15.84
C GLY A 437 -15.82 9.65 14.85
N ALA A 438 -16.94 8.99 15.14
CA ALA A 438 -17.51 7.90 14.33
C ALA A 438 -18.23 8.38 13.04
N GLY A 439 -17.89 9.56 12.51
CA GLY A 439 -18.41 9.99 11.21
C GLY A 439 -19.82 10.55 11.15
N ALA A 440 -20.48 10.75 12.30
CA ALA A 440 -21.88 11.12 12.34
C ALA A 440 -22.11 12.59 12.00
N MET A 441 -22.90 12.84 10.97
CA MET A 441 -23.40 14.16 10.57
C MET A 441 -24.83 14.36 11.00
N THR A 442 -25.13 15.56 11.46
CA THR A 442 -26.49 15.92 11.88
C THR A 442 -27.34 16.27 10.66
N ILE A 443 -28.54 15.70 10.59
CA ILE A 443 -29.60 16.05 9.65
C ILE A 443 -30.82 16.59 10.40
N ALA A 444 -31.82 17.12 9.69
CA ALA A 444 -32.96 17.80 10.31
C ALA A 444 -33.94 16.85 11.01
N ALA A 445 -33.98 15.58 10.62
CA ALA A 445 -34.87 14.54 11.15
C ALA A 445 -34.21 13.16 11.03
N SER A 446 -34.79 12.13 11.63
CA SER A 446 -34.37 10.73 11.37
C SER A 446 -34.66 10.34 9.92
N ALA A 447 -33.94 9.35 9.41
CA ALA A 447 -34.21 8.78 8.11
C ALA A 447 -34.19 7.25 8.21
N GLU A 448 -35.24 6.59 7.71
CA GLU A 448 -35.28 5.13 7.57
C GLU A 448 -34.80 4.69 6.19
N TYR A 449 -35.09 5.49 5.16
CA TYR A 449 -34.68 5.26 3.78
C TYR A 449 -33.89 6.45 3.22
N ILE A 450 -33.01 6.17 2.26
CA ILE A 450 -32.18 7.20 1.63
C ILE A 450 -31.96 6.91 0.15
N ALA A 451 -31.89 7.95 -0.67
CA ALA A 451 -31.47 7.87 -2.06
C ALA A 451 -30.54 9.03 -2.41
N ILE A 452 -29.68 8.83 -3.41
CA ILE A 452 -28.81 9.86 -3.97
C ILE A 452 -29.08 9.93 -5.46
N ALA A 453 -29.51 11.09 -5.94
CA ALA A 453 -29.78 11.32 -7.35
C ALA A 453 -29.79 12.81 -7.66
N ASP A 454 -29.37 13.19 -8.87
CA ASP A 454 -29.56 14.54 -9.40
C ASP A 454 -31.04 14.72 -9.74
N VAL A 455 -31.79 15.37 -8.85
CA VAL A 455 -33.24 15.57 -9.00
C VAL A 455 -33.60 17.03 -9.30
N LEU A 456 -32.61 17.93 -9.35
CA LEU A 456 -32.81 19.35 -9.52
C LEU A 456 -31.96 19.90 -10.66
N GLY A 457 -32.63 20.61 -11.58
CA GLY A 457 -31.97 21.33 -12.65
C GLY A 457 -31.25 22.58 -12.20
N ASP A 458 -30.01 22.40 -11.77
CA ASP A 458 -29.17 23.47 -11.30
C ASP A 458 -27.85 23.62 -12.07
N PHE A 459 -26.99 24.54 -11.61
CA PHE A 459 -25.74 24.87 -12.31
C PHE A 459 -24.54 24.03 -11.89
N ASN A 460 -24.62 23.23 -10.82
CA ASN A 460 -23.47 22.50 -10.28
C ASN A 460 -23.47 21.01 -10.63
N ALA A 461 -24.60 20.45 -11.08
CA ALA A 461 -24.75 19.05 -11.47
C ALA A 461 -24.36 18.05 -10.37
N LEU A 462 -24.38 18.48 -9.10
CA LEU A 462 -24.18 17.60 -7.95
C LEU A 462 -25.50 16.93 -7.60
N PRO A 463 -25.50 15.64 -7.24
CA PRO A 463 -26.72 14.96 -6.83
C PRO A 463 -27.24 15.47 -5.48
N GLU A 464 -28.56 15.35 -5.29
CA GLU A 464 -29.21 15.57 -4.01
C GLU A 464 -29.22 14.30 -3.15
N ILE A 465 -29.23 14.52 -1.83
CA ILE A 465 -29.46 13.48 -0.84
C ILE A 465 -30.93 13.55 -0.41
N LEU A 466 -31.66 12.48 -0.69
CA LEU A 466 -33.09 12.32 -0.37
C LEU A 466 -33.21 11.47 0.89
N ALA A 467 -33.49 12.11 2.04
CA ALA A 467 -33.61 11.40 3.32
C ALA A 467 -35.08 11.31 3.74
N LEU A 468 -35.61 10.09 3.82
CA LEU A 468 -37.03 9.82 4.09
C LEU A 468 -37.25 9.49 5.56
N ASP A 469 -37.94 10.39 6.25
CA ASP A 469 -38.43 10.18 7.62
C ASP A 469 -39.79 9.46 7.55
N ALA A 470 -39.73 8.13 7.59
CA ALA A 470 -40.92 7.28 7.51
C ALA A 470 -41.85 7.43 8.74
N ASP A 471 -41.32 7.79 9.91
CA ASP A 471 -42.14 7.98 11.12
C ASP A 471 -42.94 9.29 11.08
N ALA A 472 -42.46 10.28 10.32
CA ALA A 472 -43.09 11.59 10.18
C ALA A 472 -43.75 11.82 8.82
N ASP A 473 -43.74 10.84 7.92
CA ASP A 473 -44.28 10.92 6.56
C ASP A 473 -43.68 12.09 5.73
N ASN A 474 -42.37 12.32 5.89
CA ASN A 474 -41.68 13.50 5.32
C ASN A 474 -40.40 13.12 4.57
N LEU A 475 -40.25 13.64 3.36
CA LEU A 475 -39.01 13.59 2.59
C LEU A 475 -38.23 14.90 2.75
N TYR A 476 -36.96 14.79 3.15
CA TYR A 476 -36.05 15.91 3.24
C TYR A 476 -35.02 15.85 2.10
N VAL A 477 -34.85 16.97 1.40
CA VAL A 477 -33.90 17.11 0.30
C VAL A 477 -32.70 17.93 0.77
N TYR A 478 -31.51 17.34 0.72
CA TYR A 478 -30.26 17.99 1.07
C TYR A 478 -29.34 18.07 -0.14
N ARG A 479 -28.41 19.03 -0.08
CA ARG A 479 -27.25 19.08 -0.94
C ARG A 479 -25.99 19.10 -0.09
N TRP A 480 -24.91 18.53 -0.62
CA TRP A 480 -23.62 18.63 0.03
C TRP A 480 -23.04 20.05 -0.03
N ASP A 481 -22.59 20.57 1.10
CA ASP A 481 -21.80 21.79 1.16
C ASP A 481 -20.30 21.42 1.19
N ALA A 482 -19.63 21.55 0.06
CA ALA A 482 -18.19 21.24 -0.06
C ALA A 482 -17.28 22.12 0.81
N THR A 483 -17.76 23.29 1.29
CA THR A 483 -16.97 24.14 2.19
C THR A 483 -17.08 23.65 3.64
N LEU A 484 -18.29 23.27 4.05
CA LEU A 484 -18.58 22.82 5.41
C LEU A 484 -18.43 21.30 5.60
N HIS A 485 -18.35 20.54 4.50
CA HIS A 485 -18.35 19.07 4.46
C HIS A 485 -19.52 18.45 5.23
N VAL A 486 -20.72 18.98 4.98
CA VAL A 486 -21.98 18.52 5.61
C VAL A 486 -23.15 18.63 4.64
N PRO A 487 -24.21 17.81 4.81
CA PRO A 487 -25.47 17.99 4.10
C PRO A 487 -26.20 19.23 4.63
N VAL A 488 -26.73 20.04 3.71
CA VAL A 488 -27.53 21.23 4.01
C VAL A 488 -28.85 21.15 3.26
N LEU A 489 -29.96 21.49 3.92
CA LEU A 489 -31.28 21.51 3.28
C LEU A 489 -31.26 22.44 2.06
N VAL A 490 -31.81 21.97 0.94
CA VAL A 490 -31.94 22.78 -0.27
C VAL A 490 -32.87 23.96 0.00
N GLY A 491 -32.35 25.18 -0.17
CA GLY A 491 -33.11 26.42 0.02
C GLY A 491 -33.95 26.78 -1.20
N GLY A 492 -35.08 27.48 -0.98
CA GLY A 492 -35.94 27.96 -2.06
C GLY A 492 -37.04 26.98 -2.50
N MET A 493 -37.05 25.76 -1.97
CA MET A 493 -38.12 24.78 -2.11
C MET A 493 -38.86 24.52 -0.77
N THR A 494 -40.02 23.89 -0.83
CA THR A 494 -40.74 23.43 0.36
C THR A 494 -40.01 22.21 0.92
N ASN A 495 -39.49 22.33 2.14
CA ASN A 495 -38.73 21.29 2.82
C ASN A 495 -39.16 21.26 4.31
N PRO A 496 -39.58 20.11 4.88
CA PRO A 496 -39.78 18.81 4.22
C PRO A 496 -40.91 18.81 3.19
N ILE A 497 -40.87 17.82 2.29
CA ILE A 497 -41.95 17.47 1.37
C ILE A 497 -42.81 16.39 2.04
N PRO A 498 -44.11 16.64 2.30
CA PRO A 498 -45.00 15.60 2.79
C PRO A 498 -45.17 14.47 1.76
N VAL A 499 -44.98 13.23 2.19
CA VAL A 499 -45.11 11.99 1.39
C VAL A 499 -45.91 10.96 2.18
N GLY A 500 -46.10 9.74 1.68
CA GLY A 500 -46.83 8.66 2.36
C GLY A 500 -48.36 8.83 2.39
N GLY A 501 -48.85 10.06 2.18
CA GLY A 501 -50.26 10.40 2.10
C GLY A 501 -51.01 10.15 3.41
N ALA A 502 -51.62 8.96 3.56
CA ALA A 502 -52.37 8.57 4.76
C ALA A 502 -51.75 7.38 5.52
N GLY A 503 -50.57 6.92 5.09
CA GLY A 503 -49.86 5.79 5.66
C GLY A 503 -48.35 6.04 5.74
N ARG A 504 -47.65 5.15 6.45
CA ARG A 504 -46.21 5.24 6.68
C ARG A 504 -45.45 4.86 5.40
N PRO A 505 -44.47 5.67 4.96
CA PRO A 505 -43.58 5.31 3.86
C PRO A 505 -42.82 4.00 4.10
N THR A 506 -42.61 3.23 3.04
CA THR A 506 -42.07 1.85 3.09
C THR A 506 -40.93 1.59 2.11
N GLY A 507 -40.49 2.61 1.37
CA GLY A 507 -39.36 2.54 0.44
C GLY A 507 -39.32 3.72 -0.52
N ILE A 508 -38.15 3.96 -1.09
CA ILE A 508 -37.87 5.00 -2.08
C ILE A 508 -37.03 4.44 -3.22
N ALA A 509 -37.26 4.90 -4.45
CA ALA A 509 -36.40 4.63 -5.61
C ALA A 509 -36.25 5.87 -6.47
N THR A 510 -35.13 6.00 -7.18
CA THR A 510 -34.84 7.14 -8.06
C THR A 510 -34.51 6.68 -9.47
N GLY A 511 -34.94 7.45 -10.48
CA GLY A 511 -34.68 7.16 -11.88
C GLY A 511 -35.46 8.10 -12.81
N GLY A 512 -35.12 8.14 -14.10
CA GLY A 512 -35.80 9.02 -15.05
C GLY A 512 -37.15 8.46 -15.51
N LEU A 513 -38.25 9.15 -15.18
CA LEU A 513 -39.62 8.72 -15.50
C LEU A 513 -40.38 9.76 -16.34
N VAL A 514 -40.40 11.03 -15.95
CA VAL A 514 -41.25 12.06 -16.57
C VAL A 514 -40.57 12.83 -17.72
N GLY A 515 -39.46 12.30 -18.25
CA GLY A 515 -38.78 12.84 -19.43
C GLY A 515 -38.10 14.19 -19.24
N THR A 516 -37.84 14.58 -17.98
CA THR A 516 -36.92 15.64 -17.62
C THR A 516 -35.46 15.16 -17.82
N ALA A 517 -34.49 16.07 -17.72
CA ALA A 517 -33.07 15.69 -17.74
C ALA A 517 -32.57 15.20 -16.37
N PHE A 518 -33.42 15.24 -15.35
CA PHE A 518 -33.10 14.94 -13.94
C PHE A 518 -33.83 13.67 -13.52
N ALA A 519 -33.35 13.04 -12.45
CA ALA A 519 -34.00 11.89 -11.86
C ALA A 519 -35.29 12.29 -11.14
N ASP A 520 -36.25 11.38 -11.18
CA ASP A 520 -37.48 11.43 -10.41
C ASP A 520 -37.36 10.49 -9.20
N ALA A 521 -38.29 10.58 -8.25
CA ALA A 521 -38.37 9.66 -7.13
C ALA A 521 -39.76 9.04 -6.99
N VAL A 522 -39.80 7.77 -6.60
CA VAL A 522 -41.02 7.05 -6.22
C VAL A 522 -40.93 6.71 -4.73
N VAL A 523 -41.94 7.12 -3.96
CA VAL A 523 -42.08 6.77 -2.54
C VAL A 523 -43.30 5.86 -2.37
N THR A 524 -43.11 4.66 -1.83
CA THR A 524 -44.21 3.73 -1.50
C THR A 524 -44.69 3.93 -0.07
N SER A 525 -45.95 3.61 0.22
CA SER A 525 -46.50 3.67 1.59
C SER A 525 -47.51 2.58 1.90
N ASP A 526 -47.60 2.19 3.17
CA ASP A 526 -48.51 1.14 3.65
C ASP A 526 -50.01 1.47 3.48
N ALA A 527 -50.34 2.68 3.03
CA ALA A 527 -51.68 3.08 2.60
C ALA A 527 -52.14 2.45 1.27
N GLY A 528 -51.32 1.63 0.62
CA GLY A 528 -51.67 0.99 -0.66
C GLY A 528 -51.55 1.96 -1.84
N GLN A 529 -50.54 2.84 -1.79
CA GLN A 529 -50.26 3.80 -2.85
C GLN A 529 -48.75 4.07 -2.97
N TYR A 530 -48.37 4.75 -4.05
CA TYR A 530 -47.07 5.41 -4.15
C TYR A 530 -47.23 6.84 -4.63
N GLU A 531 -46.29 7.70 -4.23
CA GLU A 531 -46.13 9.05 -4.72
C GLU A 531 -44.97 9.12 -5.73
N LEU A 532 -45.21 9.76 -6.88
CA LEU A 532 -44.20 10.13 -7.86
C LEU A 532 -43.81 11.59 -7.64
N LEU A 533 -42.52 11.83 -7.44
CA LEU A 533 -41.92 13.15 -7.23
C LEU A 533 -41.01 13.50 -8.39
N SER A 534 -41.10 14.75 -8.84
CA SER A 534 -40.28 15.27 -9.94
C SER A 534 -40.04 16.77 -9.80
N GLU A 535 -39.05 17.27 -10.51
CA GLU A 535 -38.86 18.69 -10.72
C GLU A 535 -39.85 19.23 -11.76
N GLY A 536 -41.00 19.72 -11.28
CA GLY A 536 -42.01 20.35 -12.16
C GLY A 536 -41.61 21.74 -12.66
N SER A 537 -40.64 22.39 -12.02
CA SER A 537 -40.06 23.68 -12.38
C SER A 537 -38.67 23.81 -11.77
N PRO A 538 -37.71 24.53 -12.39
CA PRO A 538 -36.33 24.60 -11.91
C PRO A 538 -36.23 24.97 -10.43
N GLY A 539 -35.58 24.13 -9.64
CA GLY A 539 -35.41 24.23 -8.19
C GLY A 539 -36.64 23.83 -7.35
N VAL A 540 -37.66 23.21 -7.94
CA VAL A 540 -38.91 22.83 -7.24
C VAL A 540 -39.21 21.35 -7.43
N PHE A 541 -38.66 20.54 -6.53
CA PHE A 541 -38.98 19.12 -6.41
C PHE A 541 -40.22 18.90 -5.53
N SER A 542 -41.20 18.15 -6.02
CA SER A 542 -42.48 17.94 -5.30
C SER A 542 -43.23 16.71 -5.81
N VAL A 543 -44.23 16.25 -5.06
CA VAL A 543 -45.16 15.20 -5.51
C VAL A 543 -45.97 15.70 -6.71
N VAL A 544 -45.81 15.05 -7.86
CA VAL A 544 -46.53 15.35 -9.11
C VAL A 544 -47.71 14.42 -9.35
N GLN A 545 -47.68 13.22 -8.78
CA GLN A 545 -48.74 12.22 -8.93
C GLN A 545 -48.79 11.29 -7.72
N THR A 546 -50.00 10.83 -7.36
CA THR A 546 -50.23 9.77 -6.38
C THR A 546 -51.01 8.66 -7.06
N VAL A 547 -50.52 7.42 -6.99
CA VAL A 547 -51.05 6.27 -7.71
C VAL A 547 -51.40 5.16 -6.72
N THR A 548 -52.60 4.60 -6.85
CA THR A 548 -53.05 3.47 -6.02
C THR A 548 -52.40 2.17 -6.50
N THR A 549 -51.95 1.34 -5.55
CA THR A 549 -51.44 -0.01 -5.77
C THR A 549 -52.18 -0.99 -4.84
N LEU A 550 -51.64 -2.19 -4.63
CA LEU A 550 -52.20 -3.21 -3.74
C LEU A 550 -51.72 -3.04 -2.29
N ALA A 551 -52.13 -3.94 -1.38
CA ALA A 551 -51.84 -3.81 0.04
C ALA A 551 -50.36 -4.04 0.39
N GLY A 552 -49.83 -3.24 1.32
CA GLY A 552 -48.45 -3.32 1.78
C GLY A 552 -47.39 -3.10 0.68
N PRO A 553 -47.51 -2.05 -0.15
CA PRO A 553 -46.51 -1.79 -1.16
C PRO A 553 -45.20 -1.38 -0.52
N ARG A 554 -44.08 -1.85 -1.06
CA ARG A 554 -42.73 -1.55 -0.57
C ARG A 554 -41.69 -1.90 -1.63
N GLY A 555 -40.45 -1.49 -1.40
CA GLY A 555 -39.32 -1.85 -2.24
C GLY A 555 -39.52 -1.50 -3.72
N PRO A 556 -39.82 -0.22 -4.06
CA PRO A 556 -39.98 0.18 -5.44
C PRO A 556 -38.65 0.06 -6.19
N SER A 557 -38.70 -0.25 -7.48
CA SER A 557 -37.55 -0.14 -8.40
C SER A 557 -37.98 0.49 -9.72
N ILE A 558 -37.02 1.13 -10.40
CA ILE A 558 -37.24 1.84 -11.66
C ILE A 558 -36.29 1.27 -12.71
N GLY A 559 -36.82 0.89 -13.88
CA GLY A 559 -36.02 0.38 -14.98
C GLY A 559 -36.87 -0.14 -16.13
N ASN A 560 -36.22 -0.46 -17.25
CA ASN A 560 -36.89 -1.03 -18.42
C ASN A 560 -37.05 -2.54 -18.23
N VAL A 561 -38.23 -2.99 -17.83
CA VAL A 561 -38.53 -4.40 -17.55
C VAL A 561 -39.74 -4.91 -18.33
N TRP A 562 -40.37 -4.05 -19.11
CA TRP A 562 -41.56 -4.38 -19.90
C TRP A 562 -41.33 -4.00 -21.36
N ASP A 563 -41.07 -5.01 -22.20
CA ASP A 563 -40.77 -4.80 -23.62
C ASP A 563 -41.80 -3.88 -24.29
N ALA A 564 -41.29 -2.87 -25.01
CA ALA A 564 -42.00 -1.80 -25.69
C ALA A 564 -42.75 -0.75 -24.83
N ALA A 565 -42.69 -0.79 -23.49
CA ALA A 565 -43.33 0.20 -22.62
C ALA A 565 -42.40 1.34 -22.13
N GLY A 566 -41.08 1.17 -22.22
CA GLY A 566 -40.11 2.20 -21.89
C GLY A 566 -39.43 1.93 -20.55
N VAL A 567 -39.54 2.87 -19.61
CA VAL A 567 -39.08 2.69 -18.23
C VAL A 567 -40.32 2.48 -17.36
N GLU A 568 -40.25 1.50 -16.47
CA GLU A 568 -41.34 1.09 -15.60
C GLU A 568 -40.97 1.27 -14.12
N ILE A 569 -42.02 1.22 -13.29
CA ILE A 569 -41.95 1.20 -11.84
C ILE A 569 -42.47 -0.17 -11.39
N ALA A 570 -41.65 -0.96 -10.70
CA ALA A 570 -42.06 -2.23 -10.09
C ALA A 570 -42.18 -2.06 -8.57
N ILE A 571 -43.23 -2.63 -7.97
CA ILE A 571 -43.55 -2.50 -6.53
C ILE A 571 -44.01 -3.84 -5.97
N ALA A 572 -43.31 -4.35 -4.94
CA ALA A 572 -43.73 -5.53 -4.18
C ALA A 572 -44.90 -5.19 -3.25
N ASN A 573 -45.92 -6.05 -3.19
CA ASN A 573 -47.13 -5.84 -2.36
C ASN A 573 -47.21 -6.94 -1.30
N SER A 574 -46.53 -6.73 -0.18
CA SER A 574 -46.34 -7.75 0.86
C SER A 574 -47.61 -8.02 1.68
N GLY A 575 -48.60 -7.13 1.62
CA GLY A 575 -49.86 -7.25 2.35
C GLY A 575 -50.91 -8.11 1.63
N GLU A 576 -50.64 -8.54 0.40
CA GLU A 576 -51.58 -9.35 -0.38
C GLU A 576 -51.57 -10.83 0.01
N THR A 577 -52.73 -11.49 -0.14
CA THR A 577 -52.86 -12.93 0.16
C THR A 577 -52.24 -13.85 -0.89
N SER A 578 -52.02 -13.32 -2.09
CA SER A 578 -51.23 -13.95 -3.13
C SER A 578 -50.06 -13.02 -3.39
N ASP A 579 -48.86 -13.43 -3.04
CA ASP A 579 -47.64 -12.60 -3.12
C ASP A 579 -47.48 -12.02 -4.52
N THR A 580 -47.64 -10.70 -4.64
CA THR A 580 -47.83 -10.01 -5.92
C THR A 580 -46.92 -8.80 -6.06
N VAL A 581 -46.36 -8.64 -7.25
CA VAL A 581 -45.68 -7.42 -7.70
C VAL A 581 -46.58 -6.69 -8.70
N SER A 582 -46.63 -5.37 -8.59
CA SER A 582 -47.34 -4.48 -9.51
C SER A 582 -46.34 -3.74 -10.39
N VAL A 583 -46.58 -3.70 -11.70
CA VAL A 583 -45.72 -2.99 -12.66
C VAL A 583 -46.52 -1.87 -13.32
N PHE A 584 -45.96 -0.66 -13.29
CA PHE A 584 -46.56 0.56 -13.84
C PHE A 584 -45.64 1.15 -14.91
N ALA A 585 -46.21 1.76 -15.94
CA ALA A 585 -45.49 2.62 -16.87
C ALA A 585 -45.05 3.92 -16.16
N ALA A 586 -44.11 4.66 -16.77
CA ALA A 586 -43.59 5.91 -16.22
C ALA A 586 -44.65 7.00 -15.93
N ASP A 587 -45.81 6.98 -16.62
CA ASP A 587 -46.93 7.89 -16.36
C ASP A 587 -47.88 7.42 -15.24
N GLY A 588 -47.52 6.34 -14.55
CA GLY A 588 -48.30 5.69 -13.50
C GLY A 588 -49.42 4.77 -13.99
N THR A 589 -49.51 4.50 -15.29
CA THR A 589 -50.46 3.51 -15.83
C THR A 589 -50.09 2.10 -15.39
N LEU A 590 -51.00 1.37 -14.74
CA LEU A 590 -50.80 -0.04 -14.40
C LEU A 590 -50.70 -0.90 -15.67
N LEU A 591 -49.57 -1.59 -15.85
CA LEU A 591 -49.33 -2.55 -16.93
C LEU A 591 -49.80 -3.95 -16.55
N GLY A 592 -49.55 -4.35 -15.30
CA GLY A 592 -50.02 -5.64 -14.81
C GLY A 592 -49.59 -5.95 -13.38
N HIS A 593 -50.12 -7.08 -12.90
CA HIS A 593 -49.72 -7.71 -11.65
C HIS A 593 -49.14 -9.08 -11.95
N VAL A 594 -48.04 -9.42 -11.29
CA VAL A 594 -47.37 -10.71 -11.45
C VAL A 594 -47.25 -11.39 -10.10
N LYS A 595 -47.61 -12.68 -10.07
CA LYS A 595 -47.45 -13.50 -8.87
C LYS A 595 -46.02 -13.98 -8.77
N VAL A 596 -45.46 -13.94 -7.57
CA VAL A 596 -44.14 -14.51 -7.31
C VAL A 596 -44.18 -16.02 -7.07
N ASP A 597 -45.36 -16.64 -7.06
CA ASP A 597 -45.55 -18.09 -6.87
C ASP A 597 -44.80 -18.66 -5.65
N ALA A 598 -44.79 -17.91 -4.55
CA ALA A 598 -44.05 -18.25 -3.35
C ALA A 598 -44.74 -19.34 -2.50
N GLU A 599 -43.99 -19.90 -1.54
CA GLU A 599 -44.54 -20.84 -0.56
C GLU A 599 -45.67 -20.18 0.27
N THR A 600 -46.57 -20.98 0.81
CA THR A 600 -47.69 -20.43 1.62
C THR A 600 -47.18 -19.65 2.82
N GLY A 601 -47.50 -18.35 2.87
CA GLY A 601 -47.09 -17.45 3.95
C GLY A 601 -45.78 -16.71 3.70
N ALA A 602 -45.11 -16.98 2.57
CA ALA A 602 -44.07 -16.10 2.06
C ALA A 602 -44.68 -14.76 1.61
N GLN A 603 -43.85 -13.74 1.39
CA GLN A 603 -44.29 -12.40 0.99
C GLN A 603 -43.30 -11.80 -0.02
N ALA A 604 -43.81 -11.19 -1.09
CA ALA A 604 -42.98 -10.35 -1.96
C ALA A 604 -42.50 -9.14 -1.16
N TRP A 605 -41.18 -8.97 -1.02
CA TRP A 605 -40.60 -8.03 -0.08
C TRP A 605 -39.88 -6.87 -0.75
N ASP A 606 -39.06 -7.10 -1.77
CA ASP A 606 -38.31 -6.04 -2.43
C ASP A 606 -38.18 -6.32 -3.93
N THR A 607 -37.95 -5.28 -4.74
CA THR A 607 -37.80 -5.42 -6.20
C THR A 607 -36.52 -4.77 -6.70
N LEU A 608 -35.93 -5.35 -7.75
CA LEU A 608 -34.78 -4.80 -8.46
C LEU A 608 -34.98 -5.02 -9.95
N ILE A 609 -34.73 -3.98 -10.77
CA ILE A 609 -34.70 -4.10 -12.22
C ILE A 609 -33.25 -4.00 -12.70
N ALA A 610 -32.69 -5.10 -13.19
CA ALA A 610 -31.31 -5.18 -13.67
C ALA A 610 -31.11 -6.33 -14.65
N ASP A 611 -30.17 -6.20 -15.58
CA ASP A 611 -29.76 -7.26 -16.52
C ASP A 611 -28.87 -8.25 -15.78
N VAL A 612 -29.47 -9.31 -15.24
CA VAL A 612 -28.81 -10.29 -14.36
C VAL A 612 -28.81 -11.70 -14.96
N LEU A 613 -29.63 -11.96 -15.98
CA LEU A 613 -29.65 -13.27 -16.62
C LEU A 613 -28.73 -13.31 -17.84
N PRO A 614 -27.77 -14.24 -17.93
CA PRO A 614 -26.75 -14.25 -18.99
C PRO A 614 -27.28 -14.51 -20.41
N THR A 615 -28.53 -14.92 -20.55
CA THR A 615 -29.12 -15.32 -21.84
C THR A 615 -30.43 -14.60 -22.16
N SER A 616 -30.91 -13.76 -21.24
CA SER A 616 -32.05 -12.89 -21.46
C SER A 616 -31.59 -11.63 -22.20
N ALA A 617 -32.52 -10.92 -22.84
CA ALA A 617 -32.22 -9.66 -23.50
C ALA A 617 -32.90 -8.53 -22.73
N GLY A 618 -32.12 -7.55 -22.27
CA GLY A 618 -32.63 -6.43 -21.48
C GLY A 618 -32.57 -6.72 -19.98
N ALA A 619 -33.12 -5.82 -19.17
CA ALA A 619 -33.14 -5.99 -17.71
C ALA A 619 -34.29 -6.90 -17.26
N GLU A 620 -34.05 -7.68 -16.21
CA GLU A 620 -35.04 -8.53 -15.56
C GLU A 620 -35.65 -7.86 -14.33
N LEU A 621 -36.83 -8.33 -13.92
CA LEU A 621 -37.38 -8.02 -12.60
C LEU A 621 -36.96 -9.11 -11.62
N SER A 622 -36.07 -8.78 -10.69
CA SER A 622 -35.74 -9.62 -9.54
C SER A 622 -36.63 -9.25 -8.36
N VAL A 623 -37.17 -10.25 -7.66
CA VAL A 623 -38.04 -10.06 -6.50
C VAL A 623 -37.53 -10.84 -5.31
N ALA A 624 -37.22 -10.15 -4.21
CA ALA A 624 -36.90 -10.78 -2.94
C ALA A 624 -38.19 -11.32 -2.30
N VAL A 625 -38.19 -12.59 -1.95
CA VAL A 625 -39.33 -13.26 -1.33
C VAL A 625 -38.97 -13.64 0.09
N TYR A 626 -39.64 -13.01 1.04
CA TYR A 626 -39.51 -13.27 2.47
C TYR A 626 -40.35 -14.50 2.83
N GLY A 627 -39.70 -15.65 3.04
CA GLY A 627 -40.36 -16.93 3.33
C GLY A 627 -40.85 -17.13 4.76
N ALA A 628 -40.59 -16.18 5.67
CA ALA A 628 -40.86 -16.31 7.11
C ALA A 628 -40.25 -17.61 7.70
N ASP A 629 -41.09 -18.51 8.23
CA ASP A 629 -40.67 -19.83 8.74
C ASP A 629 -40.32 -20.85 7.60
N GLY A 630 -40.69 -20.53 6.37
CA GLY A 630 -40.47 -21.31 5.15
C GLY A 630 -39.15 -21.00 4.44
N THR A 631 -39.03 -21.43 3.19
CA THR A 631 -37.86 -21.14 2.35
C THR A 631 -38.01 -19.77 1.72
N SER A 632 -37.02 -18.91 1.92
CA SER A 632 -36.94 -17.62 1.23
C SER A 632 -36.24 -17.79 -0.12
N THR A 633 -36.60 -16.93 -1.07
CA THR A 633 -36.12 -17.03 -2.45
C THR A 633 -35.85 -15.65 -3.06
N VAL A 634 -35.13 -15.64 -4.18
CA VAL A 634 -35.16 -14.54 -5.14
C VAL A 634 -35.76 -15.06 -6.43
N ASN A 635 -36.80 -14.40 -6.93
CA ASN A 635 -37.51 -14.83 -8.14
C ASN A 635 -37.24 -13.83 -9.25
N VAL A 636 -36.57 -14.28 -10.32
CA VAL A 636 -36.13 -13.44 -11.44
C VAL A 636 -37.05 -13.65 -12.64
N PHE A 637 -37.65 -12.58 -13.14
CA PHE A 637 -38.61 -12.57 -14.24
C PHE A 637 -37.96 -12.02 -15.52
N PRO A 638 -37.74 -12.87 -16.54
CA PRO A 638 -37.35 -12.43 -17.88
C PRO A 638 -38.42 -11.54 -18.51
N GLN A 639 -37.98 -10.58 -19.33
CA GLN A 639 -38.90 -9.84 -20.18
C GLN A 639 -39.55 -10.78 -21.21
N ALA A 640 -40.84 -10.57 -21.45
CA ALA A 640 -41.58 -11.20 -22.53
C ALA A 640 -42.31 -10.13 -23.36
N THR A 641 -42.73 -10.48 -24.58
CA THR A 641 -43.47 -9.53 -25.42
C THR A 641 -44.76 -9.09 -24.74
N GLY A 642 -44.79 -7.82 -24.31
CA GLY A 642 -45.93 -7.21 -23.62
C GLY A 642 -46.13 -7.69 -22.18
N GLY A 643 -45.08 -8.18 -21.50
CA GLY A 643 -45.16 -8.62 -20.11
C GLY A 643 -43.88 -9.22 -19.56
N LEU A 644 -44.05 -10.05 -18.52
CA LEU A 644 -42.99 -10.84 -17.90
C LEU A 644 -43.24 -12.33 -18.17
N ASP A 645 -42.17 -13.10 -18.34
CA ASP A 645 -42.23 -14.56 -18.46
C ASP A 645 -42.34 -15.23 -17.07
N THR A 646 -42.33 -16.56 -17.04
CA THR A 646 -42.34 -17.37 -15.83
C THR A 646 -41.09 -17.08 -14.98
N PRO A 647 -41.23 -16.88 -13.67
CA PRO A 647 -40.08 -16.59 -12.81
C PRO A 647 -39.13 -17.78 -12.71
N GLN A 648 -37.84 -17.47 -12.61
CA GLN A 648 -36.78 -18.38 -12.20
C GLN A 648 -36.52 -18.19 -10.70
N PRO A 649 -36.93 -19.13 -9.83
CA PRO A 649 -36.72 -19.02 -8.39
C PRO A 649 -35.33 -19.52 -7.99
N TYR A 650 -34.70 -18.80 -7.06
CA TYR A 650 -33.42 -19.15 -6.45
C TYR A 650 -33.55 -19.20 -4.93
N ASP A 651 -33.37 -20.37 -4.33
CA ASP A 651 -33.53 -20.58 -2.88
C ASP A 651 -32.40 -19.91 -2.10
N THR A 652 -32.72 -18.92 -1.28
CA THR A 652 -31.74 -18.31 -0.36
C THR A 652 -31.61 -19.09 0.95
N GLY A 653 -32.66 -19.86 1.30
CA GLY A 653 -32.66 -20.80 2.41
C GLY A 653 -33.79 -20.56 3.41
N LYS A 654 -33.91 -21.48 4.37
CA LYS A 654 -34.99 -21.47 5.36
C LYS A 654 -34.69 -20.55 6.54
N GLY A 655 -35.69 -19.80 6.99
CA GLY A 655 -35.57 -18.92 8.16
C GLY A 655 -34.77 -17.64 7.91
N TYR A 656 -34.48 -17.33 6.64
CA TYR A 656 -33.90 -16.06 6.25
C TYR A 656 -34.99 -15.04 5.96
N GLY A 657 -34.78 -13.80 6.40
CA GLY A 657 -35.51 -12.67 5.87
C GLY A 657 -34.85 -12.11 4.62
N THR A 658 -35.01 -12.75 3.46
CA THR A 658 -34.56 -12.17 2.18
C THR A 658 -35.37 -10.92 1.91
N GLY A 659 -34.72 -9.77 1.82
CA GLY A 659 -35.48 -8.52 1.81
C GLY A 659 -34.77 -7.29 1.28
N SER A 660 -33.61 -7.45 0.68
CA SER A 660 -32.88 -6.41 -0.04
C SER A 660 -32.21 -7.03 -1.26
N LEU A 661 -32.14 -6.26 -2.34
CA LEU A 661 -31.51 -6.66 -3.59
C LEU A 661 -30.54 -5.58 -4.07
N ALA A 662 -29.46 -6.00 -4.71
CA ALA A 662 -28.56 -5.14 -5.46
C ALA A 662 -27.99 -5.90 -6.66
N SER A 663 -27.36 -5.18 -7.58
CA SER A 663 -26.66 -5.79 -8.72
C SER A 663 -25.49 -4.94 -9.19
N GLY A 664 -24.48 -5.61 -9.75
CA GLY A 664 -23.36 -4.98 -10.44
C GLY A 664 -22.27 -6.00 -10.78
N ASP A 665 -21.36 -5.65 -11.68
CA ASP A 665 -20.18 -6.45 -12.05
C ASP A 665 -19.12 -6.36 -10.95
N ILE A 666 -19.31 -7.13 -9.87
CA ILE A 666 -18.45 -7.07 -8.68
C ILE A 666 -17.20 -7.93 -8.84
N ASP A 667 -17.21 -8.89 -9.76
CA ASP A 667 -16.07 -9.79 -9.99
C ASP A 667 -15.20 -9.39 -11.20
N GLY A 668 -15.66 -8.43 -12.02
CA GLY A 668 -14.95 -7.83 -13.15
C GLY A 668 -15.03 -8.60 -14.45
N ASP A 669 -15.92 -9.59 -14.57
CA ASP A 669 -16.05 -10.41 -15.77
C ASP A 669 -16.97 -9.80 -16.84
N SER A 670 -17.44 -8.56 -16.62
CA SER A 670 -18.37 -7.81 -17.47
C SER A 670 -19.80 -8.34 -17.48
N GLN A 671 -20.16 -9.22 -16.55
CA GLN A 671 -21.54 -9.63 -16.29
C GLN A 671 -21.99 -9.01 -14.96
N THR A 672 -23.31 -8.82 -14.80
CA THR A 672 -23.87 -8.08 -13.65
C THR A 672 -24.44 -9.05 -12.63
N GLU A 673 -23.74 -9.27 -11.52
CA GLU A 673 -24.17 -10.22 -10.50
C GLU A 673 -25.47 -9.76 -9.83
N LEU A 674 -26.32 -10.72 -9.46
CA LEU A 674 -27.46 -10.48 -8.59
C LEU A 674 -27.04 -10.73 -7.14
N ILE A 675 -27.47 -9.87 -6.23
CA ILE A 675 -27.06 -9.91 -4.82
C ILE A 675 -28.30 -9.82 -3.94
N ALA A 676 -28.40 -10.68 -2.94
CA ALA A 676 -29.53 -10.71 -2.01
C ALA A 676 -29.08 -10.68 -0.55
N GLY A 677 -29.70 -9.80 0.23
CA GLY A 677 -29.45 -9.67 1.66
C GLY A 677 -30.45 -10.47 2.48
N ASN A 678 -29.94 -11.25 3.43
CA ASN A 678 -30.69 -12.13 4.30
C ASN A 678 -30.56 -11.67 5.76
N GLY A 679 -31.65 -11.23 6.38
CA GLY A 679 -31.63 -10.69 7.75
C GLY A 679 -31.40 -11.70 8.89
N GLY A 680 -31.56 -13.01 8.62
CA GLY A 680 -31.53 -14.03 9.67
C GLY A 680 -32.64 -13.85 10.73
N TRP A 681 -32.59 -14.65 11.80
CA TRP A 681 -33.54 -14.59 12.92
C TRP A 681 -32.84 -14.96 14.24
N TRP A 682 -33.16 -14.23 15.32
CA TRP A 682 -32.73 -14.59 16.67
C TRP A 682 -33.94 -15.05 17.51
N ASP A 683 -33.86 -16.25 18.08
CA ASP A 683 -34.81 -16.86 18.99
C ASP A 683 -34.07 -17.44 20.22
N ARG A 684 -34.82 -17.86 21.25
CA ARG A 684 -34.24 -18.64 22.36
C ARG A 684 -34.21 -20.13 22.06
N ASP A 685 -34.98 -20.58 21.09
CA ASP A 685 -34.90 -21.92 20.53
C ASP A 685 -33.80 -21.95 19.47
N ALA A 686 -32.64 -22.51 19.83
CA ALA A 686 -31.47 -22.68 18.97
C ALA A 686 -31.76 -23.36 17.61
N THR A 687 -32.88 -24.08 17.47
CA THR A 687 -33.27 -24.70 16.19
C THR A 687 -33.84 -23.71 15.18
N LYS A 688 -34.10 -22.47 15.60
CA LYS A 688 -34.65 -21.37 14.79
C LYS A 688 -33.66 -20.23 14.55
N ASP A 689 -32.53 -20.25 15.26
CA ASP A 689 -31.50 -19.23 15.14
C ASP A 689 -30.83 -19.30 13.78
N MET A 690 -30.77 -18.16 13.09
CA MET A 690 -30.13 -18.04 11.79
C MET A 690 -29.34 -16.74 11.71
N ALA A 691 -28.05 -16.83 11.41
CA ALA A 691 -27.18 -15.67 11.24
C ALA A 691 -27.51 -14.95 9.93
N PRO A 692 -27.39 -13.61 9.88
CA PRO A 692 -27.55 -12.86 8.63
C PRO A 692 -26.43 -13.17 7.64
N SER A 693 -26.76 -13.06 6.34
CA SER A 693 -25.82 -13.28 5.25
C SER A 693 -26.15 -12.42 4.04
N VAL A 694 -25.20 -12.34 3.12
CA VAL A 694 -25.41 -11.87 1.76
C VAL A 694 -25.09 -13.02 0.81
N GLN A 695 -25.93 -13.21 -0.20
CA GLN A 695 -25.73 -14.20 -1.24
C GLN A 695 -25.51 -13.49 -2.58
N VAL A 696 -24.44 -13.88 -3.25
CA VAL A 696 -24.11 -13.43 -4.59
C VAL A 696 -24.46 -14.56 -5.56
N PHE A 697 -25.16 -14.22 -6.64
CA PHE A 697 -25.50 -15.13 -7.71
C PHE A 697 -24.60 -14.81 -8.90
N ASP A 698 -23.63 -15.69 -9.14
CA ASP A 698 -22.60 -15.54 -10.16
C ASP A 698 -23.04 -16.17 -11.49
N HIS A 699 -22.37 -15.77 -12.56
CA HIS A 699 -22.60 -16.29 -13.91
C HIS A 699 -21.84 -17.60 -14.15
N LEU A 700 -22.56 -18.73 -14.17
CA LEU A 700 -22.00 -20.04 -14.47
C LEU A 700 -22.54 -20.54 -15.82
N PHE A 701 -21.82 -20.20 -16.89
CA PHE A 701 -22.21 -20.45 -18.29
C PHE A 701 -23.52 -19.72 -18.67
N SER A 702 -24.61 -20.46 -18.86
CA SER A 702 -25.90 -19.92 -19.32
C SER A 702 -26.94 -19.77 -18.21
N THR A 703 -26.52 -19.86 -16.94
CA THR A 703 -27.40 -19.81 -15.77
C THR A 703 -26.73 -19.04 -14.63
N LEU A 704 -27.53 -18.35 -13.84
CA LEU A 704 -27.12 -17.88 -12.52
C LEU A 704 -26.91 -19.07 -11.57
N SER A 705 -25.83 -19.01 -10.80
CA SER A 705 -25.52 -19.97 -9.74
C SER A 705 -25.29 -19.23 -8.44
N MET A 706 -25.90 -19.71 -7.36
CA MET A 706 -25.67 -19.13 -6.04
C MET A 706 -24.26 -19.49 -5.53
N GLY A 707 -23.49 -18.47 -5.16
CA GLY A 707 -22.21 -18.61 -4.47
C GLY A 707 -22.38 -19.03 -3.00
N ALA A 708 -21.25 -19.17 -2.30
CA ALA A 708 -21.29 -19.40 -0.86
C ALA A 708 -21.81 -18.15 -0.13
N PRO A 709 -22.62 -18.29 0.94
CA PRO A 709 -23.08 -17.13 1.71
C PRO A 709 -21.89 -16.34 2.29
N LEU A 710 -21.90 -15.04 2.06
CA LEU A 710 -21.04 -14.09 2.76
C LEU A 710 -21.68 -13.80 4.11
N TRP A 711 -21.13 -14.38 5.16
CA TRP A 711 -21.66 -14.18 6.51
C TRP A 711 -21.36 -12.77 6.99
N SER A 712 -22.36 -12.12 7.58
CA SER A 712 -22.18 -10.81 8.21
C SER A 712 -21.56 -10.94 9.62
N GLY A 713 -21.67 -12.11 10.25
CA GLY A 713 -21.22 -12.40 11.61
C GLY A 713 -22.06 -13.52 12.23
N GLY A 714 -22.11 -13.59 13.57
CA GLY A 714 -23.00 -14.52 14.26
C GLY A 714 -24.46 -14.03 14.33
N VAL A 715 -25.28 -14.75 15.09
CA VAL A 715 -26.73 -14.48 15.23
C VAL A 715 -27.00 -13.15 15.94
N GLU A 716 -26.02 -12.59 16.65
CA GLU A 716 -26.12 -11.27 17.27
C GLU A 716 -26.48 -10.15 16.28
N LEU A 717 -26.12 -10.35 15.00
CA LEU A 717 -26.39 -9.40 13.92
C LEU A 717 -27.73 -9.62 13.22
N ALA A 718 -28.48 -10.66 13.59
CA ALA A 718 -29.75 -10.98 12.95
C ALA A 718 -30.78 -9.86 13.18
N GLY A 719 -31.67 -9.68 12.20
CA GLY A 719 -32.69 -8.64 12.20
C GLY A 719 -33.25 -8.36 10.81
N THR A 720 -33.23 -7.09 10.41
CA THR A 720 -33.65 -6.69 9.07
C THR A 720 -32.65 -7.18 8.04
N ALA A 721 -33.11 -7.46 6.82
CA ALA A 721 -32.22 -7.72 5.70
C ALA A 721 -31.16 -6.60 5.61
N PRO A 722 -29.87 -6.93 5.46
CA PRO A 722 -28.84 -5.90 5.33
C PRO A 722 -29.14 -5.01 4.13
N ALA A 723 -29.04 -3.69 4.25
CA ALA A 723 -29.11 -2.83 3.06
C ALA A 723 -27.87 -3.07 2.20
N LEU A 724 -28.03 -3.00 0.87
CA LEU A 724 -27.02 -3.37 -0.10
C LEU A 724 -26.77 -2.22 -1.07
N ALA A 725 -25.52 -2.01 -1.44
CA ALA A 725 -25.16 -1.18 -2.59
C ALA A 725 -23.95 -1.78 -3.30
N VAL A 726 -23.83 -1.49 -4.60
CA VAL A 726 -22.66 -1.81 -5.41
C VAL A 726 -22.15 -0.53 -6.04
N ALA A 727 -20.90 -0.17 -5.74
CA ALA A 727 -20.28 1.04 -6.28
C ALA A 727 -18.75 0.94 -6.19
N ASP A 728 -18.06 1.69 -7.05
CA ASP A 728 -16.63 1.94 -6.94
C ASP A 728 -16.40 3.00 -5.86
N VAL A 729 -16.08 2.56 -4.64
CA VAL A 729 -15.83 3.44 -3.49
C VAL A 729 -14.33 3.67 -3.28
N GLY A 730 -13.54 3.58 -4.35
CA GLY A 730 -12.12 3.93 -4.37
C GLY A 730 -11.16 2.77 -4.15
N GLY A 731 -11.52 1.55 -4.59
CA GLY A 731 -10.61 0.41 -4.62
C GLY A 731 -10.20 -0.09 -3.24
N VAL A 732 -11.18 -0.36 -2.37
CA VAL A 732 -10.95 -0.78 -0.99
C VAL A 732 -10.15 -2.08 -0.95
N GLY A 733 -10.56 -3.10 -1.72
CA GLY A 733 -9.84 -4.38 -1.89
C GLY A 733 -9.37 -5.09 -0.58
N PRO A 734 -8.43 -6.05 -0.67
CA PRO A 734 -7.85 -6.71 0.50
C PRO A 734 -7.16 -5.73 1.45
N SER A 735 -7.30 -5.93 2.77
CA SER A 735 -6.68 -5.09 3.81
C SER A 735 -5.17 -5.04 3.63
N ARG A 736 -4.58 -3.84 3.55
CA ARG A 736 -3.13 -3.69 3.33
C ARG A 736 -2.51 -2.47 3.99
N HIS A 737 -1.20 -2.55 4.22
CA HIS A 737 -0.35 -1.39 4.39
C HIS A 737 0.02 -0.86 2.99
N PRO A 738 -0.47 0.34 2.62
CA PRO A 738 -0.50 0.78 1.23
C PRO A 738 0.82 1.44 0.82
N VAL A 739 1.85 0.61 0.61
CA VAL A 739 3.16 1.07 0.15
C VAL A 739 3.04 1.78 -1.20
N GLY A 740 3.56 3.01 -1.29
CA GLY A 740 3.52 3.83 -2.50
C GLY A 740 2.24 4.65 -2.70
N ALA A 741 1.25 4.56 -1.80
CA ALA A 741 0.03 5.38 -1.90
C ALA A 741 0.30 6.88 -1.69
N VAL A 742 1.30 7.25 -0.88
CA VAL A 742 1.71 8.64 -0.67
C VAL A 742 3.11 8.85 -1.25
N ALA A 743 3.17 9.31 -2.50
CA ALA A 743 4.43 9.46 -3.23
C ALA A 743 5.42 10.40 -2.53
N GLY A 744 6.66 9.94 -2.36
CA GLY A 744 7.77 10.76 -1.83
C GLY A 744 7.66 11.13 -0.35
N ALA A 745 6.77 10.47 0.40
CA ALA A 745 6.46 10.83 1.79
C ALA A 745 7.59 10.51 2.78
N HIS A 746 8.41 9.48 2.53
CA HIS A 746 9.37 9.02 3.52
C HIS A 746 10.68 9.80 3.57
N ASN A 747 11.05 10.21 4.79
CA ASN A 747 12.40 10.62 5.16
C ASN A 747 12.81 9.86 6.42
N SER A 748 13.94 9.16 6.41
CA SER A 748 14.41 8.38 7.57
C SER A 748 14.90 9.21 8.77
N THR A 749 14.62 10.51 8.76
CA THR A 749 14.88 11.45 9.85
C THR A 749 13.60 12.19 10.24
N GLU A 750 12.44 11.72 9.78
CA GLU A 750 11.15 12.23 10.22
C GLU A 750 11.04 12.15 11.74
N THR A 751 10.51 13.21 12.33
CA THR A 751 10.23 13.30 13.76
C THR A 751 8.76 13.75 13.90
N PRO A 752 8.03 13.28 14.92
CA PRO A 752 6.65 13.69 15.10
C PRO A 752 6.49 15.22 15.25
N ALA A 753 5.41 15.82 14.75
CA ALA A 753 4.31 15.18 14.00
C ALA A 753 4.66 15.06 12.50
N PHE A 754 4.41 13.89 11.91
CA PHE A 754 4.53 13.63 10.47
C PHE A 754 3.17 13.19 9.90
N ALA A 755 2.95 13.42 8.60
CA ALA A 755 1.77 12.90 7.89
C ALA A 755 1.91 11.38 7.76
N ARG A 756 0.86 10.64 8.12
CA ARG A 756 0.92 9.18 8.15
C ARG A 756 1.08 8.64 6.72
N HIS A 757 2.01 7.72 6.55
CA HIS A 757 2.25 7.00 5.30
C HIS A 757 2.92 5.68 5.64
N VAL A 758 3.05 4.80 4.64
CA VAL A 758 3.80 3.55 4.78
C VAL A 758 4.66 3.34 3.52
N GLU A 759 5.94 3.12 3.71
CA GLU A 759 6.91 2.70 2.70
C GLU A 759 7.70 1.49 3.18
N CYS A 760 8.35 0.75 2.28
CA CYS A 760 9.16 -0.41 2.68
C CYS A 760 10.21 -0.06 3.75
N VAL A 761 10.79 1.14 3.65
CA VAL A 761 11.85 1.62 4.56
C VAL A 761 11.34 2.14 5.90
N ASP A 762 10.03 2.25 6.09
CA ASP A 762 9.44 2.50 7.41
C ASP A 762 9.54 1.28 8.33
N CYS A 763 9.57 0.08 7.74
CA CYS A 763 9.57 -1.21 8.45
C CYS A 763 10.84 -2.03 8.24
N HIS A 764 11.58 -1.78 7.15
CA HIS A 764 12.82 -2.49 6.83
C HIS A 764 14.03 -1.56 6.69
N ASP A 765 15.13 -1.89 7.34
CA ASP A 765 16.43 -1.29 7.03
C ASP A 765 17.30 -2.28 6.24
N PRO A 766 17.56 -2.05 4.95
CA PRO A 766 18.38 -2.96 4.15
C PRO A 766 19.83 -3.08 4.68
N HIS A 767 20.30 -2.11 5.49
CA HIS A 767 21.64 -2.13 6.05
C HIS A 767 21.78 -2.97 7.31
N GLU A 768 20.69 -3.35 7.97
CA GLU A 768 20.72 -4.15 9.21
C GLU A 768 19.85 -5.41 9.16
N ALA A 769 18.89 -5.48 8.24
CA ALA A 769 17.97 -6.59 8.15
C ALA A 769 18.70 -7.93 7.94
N THR A 770 18.32 -8.95 8.72
CA THR A 770 18.87 -10.32 8.66
C THR A 770 17.76 -11.37 8.59
N SER A 771 18.12 -12.63 8.32
CA SER A 771 17.21 -13.77 8.40
C SER A 771 17.06 -14.37 9.81
N THR A 772 17.56 -13.69 10.85
CA THR A 772 17.55 -14.21 12.22
C THR A 772 16.12 -14.26 12.77
N VAL A 773 15.72 -15.41 13.31
CA VAL A 773 14.43 -15.57 14.02
C VAL A 773 14.58 -15.02 15.45
N GLY A 774 13.60 -14.22 15.90
CA GLY A 774 13.53 -13.69 17.26
C GLY A 774 12.54 -14.46 18.13
N VAL A 775 12.52 -14.17 19.44
CA VAL A 775 11.47 -14.62 20.37
C VAL A 775 10.78 -13.38 20.93
N ALA A 776 9.44 -13.36 20.90
CA ALA A 776 8.66 -12.22 21.36
C ALA A 776 9.04 -11.83 22.80
N PRO A 777 9.13 -10.53 23.11
CA PRO A 777 8.77 -9.40 22.24
C PRO A 777 9.94 -8.88 21.37
N LEU A 778 11.11 -9.52 21.39
CA LEU A 778 12.33 -8.99 20.77
C LEU A 778 12.19 -8.88 19.25
N ALA A 779 12.68 -7.78 18.68
CA ALA A 779 12.65 -7.55 17.24
C ALA A 779 13.37 -8.69 16.47
N TYR A 780 12.67 -9.30 15.52
CA TYR A 780 13.24 -10.31 14.63
C TYR A 780 14.09 -9.66 13.53
N GLY A 781 14.92 -10.46 12.86
CA GLY A 781 15.98 -9.98 11.97
C GLY A 781 15.53 -9.03 10.86
N ARG A 782 14.32 -9.19 10.32
CA ARG A 782 13.82 -8.40 9.17
C ARG A 782 13.45 -6.96 9.50
N ILE A 783 13.24 -6.63 10.79
CA ILE A 783 12.86 -5.29 11.26
C ILE A 783 13.98 -4.63 12.08
N LYS A 784 15.23 -5.10 11.95
CA LYS A 784 16.37 -4.46 12.61
C LYS A 784 16.76 -3.16 11.92
N GLY A 785 17.34 -2.24 12.68
CA GLY A 785 17.84 -0.94 12.19
C GLY A 785 16.77 0.12 11.97
N VAL A 786 15.50 -0.28 11.87
CA VAL A 786 14.40 0.70 11.76
C VAL A 786 14.11 1.35 13.09
N PHE A 787 13.52 2.53 13.01
CA PHE A 787 13.04 3.21 14.18
C PHE A 787 11.61 2.85 14.54
N GLY A 788 11.26 3.10 15.79
CA GLY A 788 9.90 2.96 16.27
C GLY A 788 9.66 3.84 17.49
N VAL A 789 8.70 3.43 18.31
CA VAL A 789 8.33 4.12 19.55
C VAL A 789 8.39 3.16 20.74
N ALA A 790 9.16 3.55 21.74
CA ALA A 790 9.09 2.96 23.07
C ALA A 790 7.92 3.57 23.84
N ILE A 791 7.16 2.73 24.52
CA ILE A 791 6.07 3.16 25.41
C ILE A 791 6.44 2.92 26.86
N THR A 792 5.95 3.81 27.74
CA THR A 792 6.00 3.62 29.19
C THR A 792 4.59 3.79 29.73
N ASN A 793 4.02 2.67 30.18
CA ASN A 793 2.71 2.62 30.80
C ASN A 793 2.80 3.27 32.19
N THR A 794 2.06 4.36 32.43
CA THR A 794 2.02 5.11 33.70
C THR A 794 0.72 4.90 34.48
N GLY A 795 -0.28 4.28 33.85
CA GLY A 795 -1.54 3.79 34.40
C GLY A 795 -2.24 2.91 33.37
N ALA A 796 -3.48 2.49 33.63
CA ALA A 796 -4.30 1.76 32.66
C ALA A 796 -4.79 2.66 31.51
N GLY A 797 -5.22 2.05 30.42
CA GLY A 797 -5.79 2.72 29.26
C GLY A 797 -4.81 3.70 28.62
N THR A 798 -5.24 4.96 28.44
CA THR A 798 -4.48 5.99 27.71
C THR A 798 -3.34 6.63 28.52
N ALA A 799 -3.11 6.21 29.77
CA ALA A 799 -2.05 6.74 30.63
C ALA A 799 -0.66 6.24 30.21
N ILE A 800 -0.17 6.72 29.06
CA ILE A 800 1.04 6.28 28.38
C ILE A 800 1.93 7.48 28.08
N THR A 801 3.24 7.29 28.22
CA THR A 801 4.26 8.23 27.73
C THR A 801 5.06 7.57 26.61
N TYR A 802 5.39 8.34 25.58
CA TYR A 802 6.09 7.85 24.39
C TYR A 802 7.52 8.40 24.33
N GLY A 803 8.44 7.61 23.78
CA GLY A 803 9.79 8.04 23.44
C GLY A 803 10.34 7.28 22.24
N ASP A 804 11.30 7.86 21.54
CA ASP A 804 11.84 7.27 20.30
C ASP A 804 12.62 5.98 20.60
N ALA A 805 12.39 4.93 19.81
CA ALA A 805 13.21 3.71 19.78
C ALA A 805 14.08 3.73 18.51
N GLN A 806 15.39 3.91 18.67
CA GLN A 806 16.34 4.13 17.56
C GLN A 806 17.61 3.27 17.77
N PRO A 807 17.66 2.04 17.22
CA PRO A 807 16.60 1.33 16.49
C PRO A 807 15.60 0.63 17.45
N VAL A 808 14.56 -0.01 16.88
CA VAL A 808 13.66 -0.89 17.63
C VAL A 808 14.41 -2.07 18.25
N VAL A 809 14.05 -2.39 19.49
CA VAL A 809 14.52 -3.56 20.24
C VAL A 809 13.40 -4.60 20.36
N ARG A 810 12.14 -4.17 20.30
CA ARG A 810 10.95 -5.03 20.36
C ARG A 810 10.07 -4.80 19.13
N GLU A 811 9.35 -5.82 18.70
CA GLU A 811 8.54 -5.73 17.49
C GLU A 811 7.41 -4.70 17.62
N TYR A 812 6.70 -4.68 18.74
CA TYR A 812 5.58 -3.74 18.93
C TYR A 812 6.01 -2.27 18.78
N GLU A 813 7.29 -1.95 19.05
CA GLU A 813 7.81 -0.57 18.96
C GLU A 813 7.70 -0.06 17.52
N LEU A 814 7.84 -0.95 16.52
CA LEU A 814 7.61 -0.61 15.11
C LEU A 814 6.13 -0.36 14.83
N CYS A 815 5.24 -1.27 15.23
CA CYS A 815 3.81 -1.17 14.95
C CYS A 815 3.19 0.08 15.61
N LEU A 816 3.55 0.35 16.87
CA LEU A 816 3.02 1.48 17.63
C LEU A 816 3.50 2.84 17.10
N LYS A 817 4.53 2.89 16.24
CA LYS A 817 4.95 4.14 15.55
C LYS A 817 3.74 4.81 14.87
N CYS A 818 2.89 4.00 14.22
CA CYS A 818 1.73 4.46 13.45
C CYS A 818 0.37 4.10 14.09
N HIS A 819 0.34 3.10 14.97
CA HIS A 819 -0.90 2.62 15.60
C HIS A 819 -1.09 3.09 17.05
N SER A 820 -0.36 4.13 17.47
CA SER A 820 -0.50 4.71 18.81
C SER A 820 -0.64 6.23 18.79
N GLY A 821 -0.96 6.81 19.94
CA GLY A 821 -0.99 8.27 20.13
C GLY A 821 0.36 8.98 20.00
N TYR A 822 1.43 8.28 19.61
CA TYR A 822 2.72 8.89 19.24
C TYR A 822 2.63 9.73 17.95
N SER A 823 1.81 9.30 17.00
CA SER A 823 1.54 9.99 15.74
C SER A 823 0.06 10.38 15.64
N ASN A 824 -0.32 11.12 14.60
CA ASN A 824 -1.73 11.41 14.34
C ASN A 824 -2.44 10.11 13.92
N LEU A 825 -3.46 9.72 14.67
CA LEU A 825 -4.24 8.51 14.39
C LEU A 825 -5.27 8.70 13.26
N GLU A 826 -5.57 9.94 12.87
CA GLU A 826 -6.49 10.27 11.76
C GLU A 826 -7.85 9.57 11.90
N GLY A 827 -8.42 9.59 13.11
CA GLY A 827 -9.67 8.91 13.45
C GLY A 827 -9.53 7.42 13.79
N GLY A 828 -8.33 6.85 13.66
CA GLY A 828 -8.02 5.47 14.03
C GLY A 828 -7.91 5.22 15.54
N ARG A 829 -7.82 3.94 15.92
CA ARG A 829 -7.68 3.48 17.31
C ARG A 829 -6.26 3.65 17.84
N ASN A 830 -6.14 3.97 19.13
CA ASN A 830 -4.86 3.98 19.84
C ASN A 830 -4.55 2.59 20.40
N ILE A 831 -3.92 1.74 19.60
CA ILE A 831 -3.63 0.34 19.97
C ILE A 831 -2.74 0.26 21.20
N ALA A 832 -1.81 1.21 21.41
CA ALA A 832 -0.98 1.25 22.63
C ALA A 832 -1.82 1.27 23.91
N SER A 833 -2.99 1.92 23.91
CA SER A 833 -3.88 1.96 25.08
C SER A 833 -4.59 0.65 25.36
N GLU A 834 -4.78 -0.18 24.34
CA GLU A 834 -5.48 -1.45 24.43
C GLU A 834 -4.52 -2.59 24.82
N VAL A 835 -3.27 -2.53 24.36
CA VAL A 835 -2.21 -3.49 24.72
C VAL A 835 -1.44 -3.11 25.99
N ASN A 836 -1.83 -2.02 26.65
CA ASN A 836 -1.19 -1.51 27.85
C ASN A 836 -1.17 -2.57 28.97
N THR A 837 0.03 -2.93 29.43
CA THR A 837 0.24 -3.98 30.45
C THR A 837 -0.35 -3.66 31.83
N ARG A 838 -0.81 -2.43 32.06
CA ARG A 838 -1.52 -2.01 33.27
C ARG A 838 -3.04 -2.11 33.15
N ASN A 839 -3.56 -2.53 32.00
CA ASN A 839 -4.97 -2.88 31.84
C ASN A 839 -5.32 -4.09 32.72
N VAL A 840 -6.61 -4.27 33.03
CA VAL A 840 -7.10 -5.38 33.86
C VAL A 840 -6.94 -6.72 33.15
N SER A 841 -7.01 -6.73 31.82
CA SER A 841 -6.72 -7.91 31.01
C SER A 841 -6.18 -7.49 29.64
N VAL A 842 -5.26 -8.29 29.08
CA VAL A 842 -4.60 -7.98 27.81
C VAL A 842 -3.97 -9.22 27.16
N HIS A 843 -3.93 -9.27 25.84
CA HIS A 843 -3.01 -10.11 25.08
C HIS A 843 -1.60 -9.50 25.16
N GLY A 844 -0.69 -10.17 25.87
CA GLY A 844 0.62 -9.63 26.20
C GLY A 844 1.56 -9.55 24.99
N VAL A 845 1.72 -8.35 24.40
CA VAL A 845 2.73 -8.09 23.35
C VAL A 845 3.99 -7.41 23.88
N GLU A 846 3.88 -6.70 25.02
CA GLU A 846 5.03 -6.07 25.67
C GLU A 846 5.78 -7.03 26.60
N GLU A 847 5.02 -7.83 27.35
CA GLU A 847 5.49 -8.81 28.33
C GLU A 847 4.38 -9.83 28.64
N ALA A 848 4.74 -10.89 29.36
CA ALA A 848 3.80 -11.93 29.76
C ALA A 848 2.80 -11.40 30.79
N TYR A 849 1.51 -11.61 30.54
CA TYR A 849 0.43 -11.23 31.45
C TYR A 849 -0.19 -12.48 32.07
N THR A 850 -0.06 -12.66 33.38
CA THR A 850 -0.36 -13.97 34.02
C THR A 850 -1.79 -14.11 34.55
N ALA A 851 -2.68 -13.14 34.34
CA ALA A 851 -4.02 -13.19 34.90
C ALA A 851 -5.09 -13.67 33.90
N ALA A 852 -5.88 -14.65 34.37
CA ALA A 852 -7.30 -14.89 34.03
C ALA A 852 -7.71 -16.04 33.10
N ALA A 853 -6.80 -16.85 32.54
CA ALA A 853 -7.15 -18.05 31.78
C ALA A 853 -6.42 -19.31 32.27
N ASN A 854 -7.07 -20.47 32.19
CA ASN A 854 -6.47 -21.76 32.55
C ASN A 854 -5.51 -22.23 31.45
N ALA A 855 -4.28 -22.64 31.80
CA ALA A 855 -3.29 -23.10 30.83
C ALA A 855 -3.77 -24.30 29.97
N SER A 856 -4.74 -25.08 30.46
CA SER A 856 -5.38 -26.20 29.76
C SER A 856 -6.17 -25.78 28.52
N THR A 857 -6.54 -24.50 28.37
CA THR A 857 -7.43 -24.00 27.31
C THR A 857 -6.72 -23.50 26.06
N PHE A 858 -5.39 -23.55 26.05
CA PHE A 858 -4.58 -23.08 24.92
C PHE A 858 -4.15 -24.24 24.00
N GLU A 859 -3.99 -23.94 22.72
CA GLU A 859 -3.43 -24.85 21.73
C GLU A 859 -1.95 -25.15 22.01
N THR A 860 -1.43 -26.21 21.40
CA THR A 860 -0.04 -26.63 21.63
C THR A 860 0.93 -25.54 21.19
N GLY A 861 1.82 -25.10 22.09
CA GLY A 861 2.76 -24.00 21.84
C GLY A 861 2.37 -22.68 22.49
N TRP A 862 1.12 -22.58 22.97
CA TRP A 862 0.59 -21.42 23.66
C TRP A 862 0.23 -21.74 25.12
N SER A 863 0.25 -20.71 25.95
CA SER A 863 -0.08 -20.75 27.38
C SER A 863 -0.63 -19.39 27.83
N ASN A 864 -1.21 -19.35 29.03
CA ASN A 864 -1.75 -18.13 29.62
C ASN A 864 -0.69 -17.07 29.99
N ASP A 865 0.60 -17.36 29.81
CA ASP A 865 1.73 -16.44 30.02
C ASP A 865 2.57 -16.23 28.75
N SER A 866 2.05 -16.63 27.59
CA SER A 866 2.72 -16.39 26.31
C SER A 866 2.82 -14.89 25.99
N VAL A 867 3.95 -14.48 25.41
CA VAL A 867 4.12 -13.16 24.79
C VAL A 867 3.93 -13.30 23.29
N LEU A 868 3.05 -12.50 22.72
CA LEU A 868 2.74 -12.52 21.30
C LEU A 868 3.57 -11.47 20.55
N TYR A 869 3.88 -11.77 19.30
CA TYR A 869 4.13 -10.74 18.31
C TYR A 869 2.81 -10.17 17.79
N CYS A 870 2.82 -8.89 17.38
CA CYS A 870 1.72 -8.31 16.62
C CYS A 870 1.43 -9.16 15.36
N VAL A 871 2.46 -9.66 14.68
CA VAL A 871 2.30 -10.48 13.47
C VAL A 871 1.86 -11.92 13.72
N ASP A 872 1.74 -12.37 14.98
CA ASP A 872 1.08 -13.65 15.27
C ASP A 872 -0.44 -13.57 14.99
N CYS A 873 -1.01 -12.36 15.06
CA CYS A 873 -2.38 -12.07 14.65
C CYS A 873 -2.45 -11.30 13.32
N HIS A 874 -1.48 -10.43 13.05
CA HIS A 874 -1.43 -9.56 11.88
C HIS A 874 -0.44 -10.06 10.81
N ASP A 875 -0.86 -11.09 10.06
CA ASP A 875 -0.12 -11.67 8.92
C ASP A 875 -1.05 -11.73 7.70
N SER A 876 -0.58 -12.29 6.59
CA SER A 876 -1.40 -12.53 5.40
C SER A 876 -2.33 -13.73 5.57
N ALA A 877 -3.65 -13.53 5.68
CA ALA A 877 -4.63 -14.60 5.54
C ALA A 877 -4.69 -15.05 4.09
N ASN A 878 -4.54 -16.36 3.89
CA ASN A 878 -4.65 -17.05 2.61
C ASN A 878 -3.51 -16.70 1.63
N SER A 879 -2.31 -17.21 1.90
CA SER A 879 -1.24 -17.19 0.90
C SER A 879 -1.57 -18.17 -0.23
N ALA A 880 -2.18 -17.67 -1.32
CA ALA A 880 -1.86 -18.23 -2.63
C ALA A 880 -0.33 -18.36 -2.71
N VAL A 881 0.15 -19.51 -3.20
CA VAL A 881 1.57 -19.90 -3.21
C VAL A 881 2.42 -18.75 -3.78
N GLY A 882 3.10 -17.99 -2.92
CA GLY A 882 3.89 -16.81 -3.30
C GLY A 882 3.73 -15.55 -2.44
N ALA A 883 2.73 -15.46 -1.55
CA ALA A 883 2.49 -14.23 -0.77
C ALA A 883 3.61 -13.87 0.22
N VAL A 884 3.92 -12.57 0.33
CA VAL A 884 4.94 -12.03 1.24
C VAL A 884 4.39 -11.99 2.67
N ARG A 885 4.87 -12.90 3.52
CA ARG A 885 4.53 -12.94 4.95
C ARG A 885 4.83 -11.63 5.67
N GLY A 886 4.08 -11.37 6.73
CA GLY A 886 4.10 -10.15 7.53
C GLY A 886 2.85 -9.29 7.29
N PRO A 887 2.74 -8.15 7.99
CA PRO A 887 1.56 -7.30 7.94
C PRO A 887 1.62 -6.45 6.66
N HIS A 888 1.47 -7.05 5.48
CA HIS A 888 1.49 -6.31 4.21
C HIS A 888 0.11 -6.23 3.60
N VAL A 889 -0.44 -7.39 3.24
CA VAL A 889 -1.77 -7.53 2.65
C VAL A 889 -2.40 -8.81 3.19
N SER A 890 -3.70 -8.75 3.49
CA SER A 890 -4.50 -9.88 3.91
C SER A 890 -5.91 -9.81 3.36
N THR A 891 -6.43 -10.97 3.02
CA THR A 891 -7.84 -11.15 2.69
C THR A 891 -8.77 -11.07 3.91
N ALA A 892 -8.22 -11.23 5.11
CA ALA A 892 -8.93 -11.02 6.36
C ALA A 892 -8.60 -9.64 6.94
N ALA A 893 -9.60 -8.78 7.11
CA ALA A 893 -9.40 -7.45 7.67
C ALA A 893 -9.57 -7.43 9.20
N PRO A 894 -8.85 -6.56 9.94
CA PRO A 894 -7.77 -5.66 9.50
C PRO A 894 -6.39 -6.35 9.49
N ILE A 895 -5.83 -6.60 8.29
CA ILE A 895 -4.60 -7.36 8.02
C ILE A 895 -4.40 -8.51 9.01
N LEU A 896 -5.31 -9.48 9.06
CA LEU A 896 -5.26 -10.60 10.00
C LEU A 896 -4.73 -11.86 9.34
N ALA A 897 -4.06 -12.72 10.10
CA ALA A 897 -3.58 -14.03 9.64
C ALA A 897 -4.73 -14.99 9.29
N ARG A 898 -5.92 -14.74 9.87
CA ARG A 898 -7.15 -15.50 9.66
C ARG A 898 -8.39 -14.62 9.89
N PRO A 899 -9.56 -15.01 9.38
CA PRO A 899 -10.80 -14.28 9.63
C PRO A 899 -11.15 -14.16 11.12
N TYR A 900 -11.64 -12.98 11.50
CA TYR A 900 -12.18 -12.66 12.82
C TYR A 900 -13.59 -12.04 12.72
N LEU A 901 -13.82 -11.29 11.65
CA LEU A 901 -15.10 -10.66 11.30
C LEU A 901 -15.71 -11.34 10.07
N GLY A 902 -17.02 -11.18 9.86
CA GLY A 902 -17.74 -11.82 8.75
C GLY A 902 -17.67 -13.34 8.71
N VAL A 903 -17.49 -13.98 9.86
CA VAL A 903 -17.43 -15.44 9.98
C VAL A 903 -18.29 -15.92 11.14
N LEU A 904 -18.86 -17.11 10.98
CA LEU A 904 -19.61 -17.77 12.04
C LEU A 904 -18.64 -18.26 13.13
N PRO A 905 -19.05 -18.27 14.41
CA PRO A 905 -18.22 -18.77 15.50
C PRO A 905 -17.81 -20.24 15.35
N GLY A 906 -18.57 -21.01 14.56
CA GLY A 906 -18.30 -22.40 14.25
C GLY A 906 -17.18 -22.63 13.24
N ASP A 907 -16.70 -21.59 12.54
CA ASP A 907 -15.61 -21.71 11.59
C ASP A 907 -14.33 -22.21 12.29
N THR A 908 -13.77 -23.32 11.80
CA THR A 908 -12.53 -23.88 12.35
C THR A 908 -11.30 -23.03 12.05
N ASN A 909 -11.39 -22.11 11.09
CA ASN A 909 -10.33 -21.18 10.69
C ASN A 909 -10.42 -19.82 11.37
N LEU A 910 -11.26 -19.62 12.38
CA LEU A 910 -11.36 -18.36 13.11
C LEU A 910 -10.04 -18.05 13.86
N LEU A 911 -9.55 -16.80 13.76
CA LEU A 911 -8.25 -16.35 14.30
C LEU A 911 -7.98 -16.78 15.74
N CYS A 912 -8.96 -16.63 16.63
CA CYS A 912 -8.83 -16.96 18.04
C CYS A 912 -8.41 -18.43 18.26
N TYR A 913 -8.81 -19.34 17.36
CA TYR A 913 -8.51 -20.77 17.48
C TYR A 913 -7.06 -21.14 17.14
N ASP A 914 -6.23 -20.19 16.69
CA ASP A 914 -4.78 -20.41 16.58
C ASP A 914 -4.11 -20.55 17.96
N CYS A 915 -4.68 -19.91 18.98
CA CYS A 915 -4.16 -19.93 20.35
C CYS A 915 -5.13 -20.60 21.34
N HIS A 916 -6.44 -20.50 21.12
CA HIS A 916 -7.47 -20.99 22.03
C HIS A 916 -8.12 -22.26 21.53
N LYS A 917 -8.25 -23.27 22.41
CA LYS A 917 -8.87 -24.54 22.04
C LYS A 917 -10.34 -24.38 21.68
N ARG A 918 -10.67 -24.66 20.42
CA ARG A 918 -12.06 -24.76 19.95
C ARG A 918 -12.88 -25.79 20.75
N THR A 919 -12.23 -26.84 21.28
CA THR A 919 -12.90 -27.85 22.11
C THR A 919 -13.32 -27.35 23.48
N VAL A 920 -12.73 -26.27 23.99
CA VAL A 920 -13.14 -25.61 25.23
C VAL A 920 -14.16 -24.51 24.93
N TYR A 921 -13.84 -23.62 24.00
CA TYR A 921 -14.59 -22.38 23.82
C TYR A 921 -15.78 -22.49 22.84
N PHE A 922 -15.70 -23.35 21.82
CA PHE A 922 -16.82 -23.55 20.89
C PHE A 922 -17.66 -24.77 21.28
N THR A 923 -17.10 -25.98 21.17
CA THR A 923 -17.90 -27.22 21.34
C THR A 923 -18.16 -27.58 22.79
N GLY A 924 -17.43 -27.00 23.75
CA GLY A 924 -17.51 -27.31 25.18
C GLY A 924 -17.12 -28.75 25.56
N THR A 925 -16.65 -29.58 24.62
CA THR A 925 -16.34 -31.00 24.86
C THR A 925 -15.16 -31.20 25.79
N ALA A 926 -14.25 -30.23 25.88
CA ALA A 926 -13.13 -30.20 26.81
C ALA A 926 -13.40 -29.32 28.05
N ASP A 927 -14.53 -28.62 28.13
CA ASP A 927 -14.91 -27.79 29.29
C ASP A 927 -15.56 -28.64 30.41
N THR A 928 -14.77 -29.56 30.96
CA THR A 928 -15.25 -30.57 31.93
C THR A 928 -15.43 -30.04 33.37
N GLY A 929 -15.11 -28.78 33.60
CA GLY A 929 -15.01 -28.15 34.92
C GLY A 929 -15.42 -26.69 34.89
N THR A 930 -14.44 -25.81 35.09
CA THR A 930 -14.57 -24.35 35.00
C THR A 930 -13.48 -23.85 34.05
N GLU A 931 -13.17 -24.62 32.99
CA GLU A 931 -11.98 -24.40 32.18
C GLU A 931 -12.10 -23.10 31.38
N SER A 932 -13.28 -22.89 30.78
CA SER A 932 -13.63 -21.63 30.10
C SER A 932 -13.84 -20.46 31.07
N LEU A 933 -13.91 -20.73 32.37
CA LEU A 933 -14.30 -19.78 33.43
C LEU A 933 -15.67 -19.12 33.22
N PHE A 934 -16.50 -19.67 32.33
CA PHE A 934 -17.88 -19.23 32.13
C PHE A 934 -18.86 -20.39 32.35
N TYR A 935 -19.41 -20.44 33.57
CA TYR A 935 -20.25 -21.54 34.07
C TYR A 935 -21.31 -21.01 35.04
N ALA A 936 -22.39 -21.79 35.28
CA ALA A 936 -23.38 -21.57 36.32
C ALA A 936 -23.39 -22.75 37.31
N GLY A 937 -22.78 -22.54 38.48
CA GLY A 937 -22.62 -23.57 39.51
C GLY A 937 -21.83 -24.81 39.07
N ALA A 938 -21.87 -25.87 39.88
CA ALA A 938 -21.14 -27.11 39.62
C ALA A 938 -21.81 -28.04 38.58
N THR A 939 -22.97 -27.68 38.04
CA THR A 939 -23.79 -28.54 37.17
C THR A 939 -23.99 -27.98 35.76
N ASN A 940 -24.01 -26.66 35.55
CA ASN A 940 -24.15 -26.04 34.22
C ASN A 940 -22.82 -25.42 33.78
N LYS A 941 -21.90 -26.29 33.37
CA LYS A 941 -20.46 -25.97 33.24
C LYS A 941 -20.02 -25.36 31.90
N ALA A 942 -20.81 -25.54 30.84
CA ALA A 942 -20.44 -25.14 29.47
C ALA A 942 -21.24 -23.92 28.98
N LEU A 943 -21.30 -22.82 29.74
CA LEU A 943 -22.04 -21.63 29.28
C LEU A 943 -21.38 -20.98 28.06
N HIS A 944 -20.06 -21.15 27.89
CA HIS A 944 -19.39 -20.67 26.69
C HIS A 944 -19.95 -21.33 25.43
N SER A 945 -20.00 -22.67 25.41
CA SER A 945 -20.59 -23.43 24.29
C SER A 945 -22.07 -23.13 24.08
N LEU A 946 -22.83 -22.84 25.15
CA LEU A 946 -24.23 -22.45 25.03
C LEU A 946 -24.39 -21.16 24.20
N HIS A 947 -23.60 -20.13 24.47
CA HIS A 947 -23.74 -18.86 23.75
C HIS A 947 -23.13 -18.95 22.35
N VAL A 948 -21.97 -19.60 22.21
CA VAL A 948 -21.19 -19.55 20.98
C VAL A 948 -21.58 -20.66 19.99
N SER A 949 -21.86 -21.88 20.46
CA SER A 949 -22.24 -23.02 19.60
C SER A 949 -23.75 -23.20 19.50
N ASP A 950 -24.49 -23.14 20.61
CA ASP A 950 -25.94 -23.41 20.56
C ASP A 950 -26.70 -22.18 20.04
N HIS A 951 -26.34 -20.97 20.49
CA HIS A 951 -26.97 -19.71 20.04
C HIS A 951 -26.19 -18.95 18.96
N GLY A 952 -25.02 -19.42 18.55
CA GLY A 952 -24.28 -18.85 17.42
C GLY A 952 -23.74 -17.43 17.60
N PHE A 953 -23.50 -16.97 18.84
CA PHE A 953 -22.91 -15.66 19.10
C PHE A 953 -21.41 -15.62 18.74
N GLY A 954 -20.99 -14.63 17.95
CA GLY A 954 -19.59 -14.40 17.61
C GLY A 954 -18.71 -13.98 18.79
N CYS A 955 -17.41 -14.30 18.78
CA CYS A 955 -16.47 -13.98 19.87
C CYS A 955 -16.38 -12.47 20.15
N ALA A 956 -16.41 -11.64 19.10
CA ALA A 956 -16.36 -10.17 19.17
C ALA A 956 -17.59 -9.54 19.86
N THR A 957 -18.65 -10.33 20.08
CA THR A 957 -19.81 -9.90 20.86
C THR A 957 -19.44 -9.70 22.32
N CYS A 958 -18.58 -10.57 22.86
CA CYS A 958 -18.26 -10.61 24.28
C CYS A 958 -16.86 -10.06 24.59
N HIS A 959 -15.91 -10.29 23.69
CA HIS A 959 -14.50 -10.02 23.92
C HIS A 959 -13.98 -8.85 23.07
N GLU A 960 -13.13 -8.01 23.67
CA GLU A 960 -12.20 -7.16 22.94
C GLU A 960 -11.12 -8.03 22.26
N SER A 961 -10.39 -7.48 21.28
CA SER A 961 -9.33 -8.25 20.59
C SER A 961 -7.93 -8.08 21.20
N HIS A 962 -7.69 -6.98 21.93
CA HIS A 962 -6.37 -6.66 22.49
C HIS A 962 -6.38 -6.67 24.02
N GLY A 963 -7.14 -5.79 24.66
CA GLY A 963 -7.20 -5.71 26.11
C GLY A 963 -8.28 -4.78 26.61
N SER A 964 -8.66 -4.95 27.87
CA SER A 964 -9.69 -4.16 28.53
C SER A 964 -9.11 -3.42 29.74
N PRO A 965 -9.23 -2.08 29.80
CA PRO A 965 -8.70 -1.30 30.91
C PRO A 965 -9.48 -1.51 32.22
N THR A 966 -10.71 -2.01 32.15
CA THR A 966 -11.60 -2.15 33.31
C THR A 966 -12.05 -3.58 33.57
N GLU A 967 -12.17 -4.41 32.53
CA GLU A 967 -12.71 -5.75 32.65
C GLU A 967 -11.63 -6.84 32.63
N ASP A 968 -11.94 -7.94 33.30
CA ASP A 968 -11.14 -9.17 33.27
C ASP A 968 -11.42 -9.99 32.00
N ARG A 969 -10.54 -10.92 31.63
CA ARG A 969 -10.69 -11.87 30.50
C ARG A 969 -10.98 -11.21 29.15
N ILE A 970 -10.48 -10.00 28.96
CA ILE A 970 -10.61 -9.21 27.72
C ILE A 970 -12.11 -9.05 27.38
N MET A 971 -12.97 -8.95 28.39
CA MET A 971 -14.39 -8.71 28.18
C MET A 971 -14.62 -7.25 27.78
N ARG A 972 -15.60 -7.02 26.91
CA ARG A 972 -16.07 -5.68 26.62
C ARG A 972 -16.78 -5.09 27.84
N ALA A 973 -16.55 -3.81 28.10
CA ALA A 973 -17.14 -3.11 29.25
C ALA A 973 -18.67 -3.06 29.20
N ASP A 974 -19.27 -3.05 28.02
CA ASP A 974 -20.72 -2.99 27.83
C ASP A 974 -21.43 -4.34 28.02
N VAL A 975 -20.68 -5.45 28.18
CA VAL A 975 -21.25 -6.77 28.47
C VAL A 975 -21.61 -6.93 29.95
N GLY A 976 -20.94 -6.19 30.84
CA GLY A 976 -21.23 -6.21 32.29
C GLY A 976 -20.98 -7.57 32.95
N TYR A 977 -19.93 -8.28 32.53
CA TYR A 977 -19.62 -9.62 33.06
C TYR A 977 -18.97 -9.58 34.45
N SER A 978 -19.39 -10.49 35.33
CA SER A 978 -18.76 -10.72 36.63
C SER A 978 -18.68 -12.21 36.97
N LEU A 979 -17.57 -12.64 37.56
CA LEU A 979 -17.36 -14.01 38.02
C LEU A 979 -17.43 -14.09 39.55
N ASN A 980 -18.46 -14.77 40.06
CA ASN A 980 -18.65 -15.01 41.49
C ASN A 980 -18.36 -16.48 41.83
N ALA A 981 -18.29 -16.82 43.13
CA ALA A 981 -18.12 -18.21 43.57
C ALA A 981 -19.21 -19.18 43.05
N GLY A 982 -20.38 -18.64 42.67
CA GLY A 982 -21.49 -19.36 42.06
C GLY A 982 -21.45 -19.48 40.54
N GLY A 983 -20.51 -18.85 39.84
CA GLY A 983 -20.44 -18.82 38.37
C GLY A 983 -20.38 -17.41 37.78
N GLY A 984 -20.31 -17.34 36.45
CA GLY A 984 -20.30 -16.11 35.67
C GLY A 984 -21.71 -15.56 35.43
N THR A 985 -21.87 -14.25 35.53
CA THR A 985 -23.12 -13.52 35.27
C THR A 985 -22.87 -12.29 34.40
N CYS A 986 -23.81 -11.94 33.54
CA CYS A 986 -23.78 -10.73 32.71
C CYS A 986 -24.99 -9.84 33.03
N ASP A 987 -24.80 -8.53 33.04
CA ASP A 987 -25.86 -7.52 33.20
C ASP A 987 -25.80 -6.54 32.02
N ASN A 988 -26.56 -6.84 30.96
CA ASN A 988 -26.59 -6.05 29.73
C ASN A 988 -27.95 -6.18 29.02
N SER A 989 -28.11 -5.54 27.85
CA SER A 989 -29.34 -5.55 27.05
C SER A 989 -29.80 -6.93 26.59
N CYS A 990 -28.89 -7.92 26.48
CA CYS A 990 -29.23 -9.31 26.16
C CYS A 990 -29.89 -10.04 27.35
N HIS A 991 -29.74 -9.51 28.57
CA HIS A 991 -30.29 -10.07 29.81
C HIS A 991 -31.08 -9.04 30.65
N PRO A 992 -32.30 -8.63 30.21
CA PRO A 992 -33.04 -7.51 30.80
C PRO A 992 -33.69 -7.76 32.19
N SER A 993 -33.37 -8.85 32.89
CA SER A 993 -33.91 -9.13 34.23
C SER A 993 -32.85 -8.91 35.34
N PRO A 994 -33.11 -8.08 36.36
CA PRO A 994 -32.17 -7.79 37.45
C PRO A 994 -32.00 -8.94 38.45
N THR A 995 -32.73 -10.05 38.28
CA THR A 995 -32.43 -11.29 38.97
C THR A 995 -31.31 -11.97 38.19
N THR A 996 -30.09 -11.98 38.73
CA THR A 996 -28.97 -12.85 38.32
C THR A 996 -29.51 -14.06 37.56
N SER A 997 -29.31 -14.09 36.24
CA SER A 997 -29.82 -15.16 35.39
C SER A 997 -29.25 -16.47 35.90
N THR A 998 -29.98 -17.17 36.76
CA THR A 998 -29.68 -18.54 37.12
C THR A 998 -29.98 -19.34 35.86
N TYR A 999 -28.96 -19.54 35.04
CA TYR A 999 -29.02 -20.39 33.86
C TYR A 999 -29.37 -21.80 34.35
N ALA A 1000 -30.66 -22.14 34.34
CA ALA A 1000 -31.15 -23.49 34.46
C ALA A 1000 -31.43 -23.98 33.04
N ARG A 1001 -30.72 -25.03 32.62
CA ARG A 1001 -31.06 -25.77 31.40
C ARG A 1001 -32.45 -26.37 31.49
#